data_AF-A0A0M2PFF5-F1
#
_entry.id   AF-A0A0M2PFF5-F1
#
_cell.length_a   1.000
_cell.length_b   1.000
_cell.length_c   1.000
_cell.angle_alpha   90.00
_cell.angle_beta   90.00
_cell.angle_gamma   90.00
#
_symmetry.space_group_name_H-M   'P 1'
#
loop_
_entity.id
_entity.type
_entity.pdbx_description
1 polymer ?
#
loop_
_entity_poly.entity_id
_entity_poly.type
_entity_poly.pdbx_seq_one_letter_code
_entity_poly.pdbx_strand_id
1 'polypeptide(L)'
;MEYLNPSVSKIMHLFHMNKVFIRGEGCYLYDKEGLKYTDFIAQYGALPLGYNHEGIWQNIVKFRENNTPSFCQPSAPVVTGELAIQLTNLFPGDLNICTFGQSGAEAIEAAIKLARAKTKKEKILSCHKGFHGKTLGALSATGQSTYQKPFFIQQDVFLKINFNDLSALQEALEQYSGEIAAFIVEPVQGEGGVRIPNEQYLSKAIELCRQYDVLVIIDEIQTGLGRLGNWAVTIEQNLLPDMVVLSKALGGGMVPISVCISRSAIWTDDFGLNHSSTFANNNFTSSVSLSFIHYLQRNDGIFSEINEKGSYFKSRLEEINEKWPGVIREVRGKGLMLAVEFEEIDASDSFEVANMTGAGGMGFLISGYLLNVHKFRVMPFLNDSLTIRIQPPLIIDQKEIDRFIEAFNVLCEILYKRDFYYLYRYTTGNYRRPELIKDYRHCHSPIISSLLDVNEKPKTSFAFICHYPSPQDLVINTPSFERFSLDELNKILEWQADYSGAGVLCHMPSVRTPAGGYAEGWLIGITYGGKQILERPRSQVVDAIKKAVKIAKELGADVVGLGAYTSIVTRGGYDLRDQDIPLTTGNTLTIITAVEALVDAAMKKGHDIHKAQIGILGANGSIGQKCAMILAQKTSNITLIGRNSNPAKNIERLRKLANLIYVHALCINEEEEGIRKEVLAKLTLIQKHYPMYQSATIERLVHKMYRPDEIDSLNVIDEIEAMYRLLQLQSPIQYSVEINDVIHSLDMMITATSSMEEIIPVDKIKYGAIICDVSRPANVGSLVKELRKDVLVIEGGLVQYPEPISFGQNLGYRPGINLACLSETMLLALENDKKSYGIGGRITMDDIYYIQKIAKKHQFKLAETEGLDDQHLESPEMVIEV
;
A
#
# COMPACT_ATOMS: atom_id res chain seq x y z
N MET A 1 0.18 -15.62 -21.48
CA MET A 1 -0.13 -14.30 -20.89
C MET A 1 1.07 -13.37 -20.88
N GLU A 2 2.28 -13.86 -20.60
CA GLU A 2 3.51 -13.05 -20.63
C GLU A 2 3.76 -12.34 -21.98
N TYR A 3 3.50 -13.02 -23.10
CA TYR A 3 3.58 -12.42 -24.45
C TYR A 3 2.39 -11.51 -24.82
N LEU A 4 1.36 -11.39 -23.98
CA LEU A 4 0.18 -10.56 -24.25
C LEU A 4 0.16 -9.31 -23.37
N ASN A 5 0.28 -9.48 -22.05
CA ASN A 5 0.31 -8.39 -21.10
C ASN A 5 1.03 -8.85 -19.81
N PRO A 6 2.35 -8.63 -19.70
CA PRO A 6 3.13 -9.09 -18.55
C PRO A 6 2.69 -8.40 -17.24
N SER A 7 2.25 -7.14 -17.30
CA SER A 7 1.79 -6.38 -16.13
C SER A 7 0.50 -6.97 -15.54
N VAL A 8 -0.50 -7.24 -16.38
CA VAL A 8 -1.75 -7.89 -15.94
C VAL A 8 -1.48 -9.34 -15.56
N SER A 9 -0.63 -10.05 -16.31
CA SER A 9 -0.22 -11.42 -15.99
C SER A 9 0.32 -11.50 -14.57
N LYS A 10 1.21 -10.59 -14.19
CA LYS A 10 1.78 -10.54 -12.83
C LYS A 10 0.71 -10.43 -11.75
N ILE A 11 -0.24 -9.50 -11.89
CA ILE A 11 -1.34 -9.31 -10.93
C ILE A 11 -2.23 -10.57 -10.87
N MET A 12 -2.62 -11.11 -12.03
CA MET A 12 -3.48 -12.29 -12.09
C MET A 12 -2.79 -13.52 -11.49
N HIS A 13 -1.49 -13.70 -11.71
CA HIS A 13 -0.71 -14.76 -11.09
C HIS A 13 -0.65 -14.58 -9.58
N LEU A 14 -0.32 -13.37 -9.12
CA LEU A 14 -0.20 -13.07 -7.70
C LEU A 14 -1.48 -13.41 -6.93
N PHE A 15 -2.64 -12.96 -7.38
CA PHE A 15 -3.91 -13.24 -6.69
C PHE A 15 -4.53 -14.60 -7.04
N HIS A 16 -3.76 -15.51 -7.66
CA HIS A 16 -4.21 -16.84 -8.11
C HIS A 16 -5.46 -16.78 -9.02
N MET A 17 -5.58 -15.72 -9.81
CA MET A 17 -6.66 -15.44 -10.76
C MET A 17 -6.34 -15.85 -12.20
N ASN A 18 -5.11 -16.31 -12.47
CA ASN A 18 -4.60 -16.74 -13.76
C ASN A 18 -5.10 -18.14 -14.20
N LYS A 19 -6.36 -18.50 -13.89
CA LYS A 19 -6.94 -19.79 -14.27
C LYS A 19 -6.97 -19.94 -15.79
N VAL A 20 -6.59 -21.13 -16.27
CA VAL A 20 -6.65 -21.47 -17.69
C VAL A 20 -7.94 -22.23 -17.95
N PHE A 21 -8.91 -21.55 -18.56
CA PHE A 21 -10.17 -22.15 -18.96
C PHE A 21 -10.06 -22.72 -20.38
N ILE A 22 -10.42 -23.99 -20.55
CA ILE A 22 -10.36 -24.69 -21.84
C ILE A 22 -11.73 -24.92 -22.46
N ARG A 23 -12.80 -24.68 -21.69
CA ARG A 23 -14.19 -24.83 -22.13
C ARG A 23 -15.07 -23.81 -21.42
N GLY A 24 -16.09 -23.31 -22.12
CA GLY A 24 -17.15 -22.49 -21.55
C GLY A 24 -18.51 -22.91 -22.10
N GLU A 25 -19.54 -22.87 -21.27
CA GLU A 25 -20.91 -23.23 -21.66
C GLU A 25 -21.91 -22.50 -20.73
N GLY A 26 -22.85 -21.75 -21.31
CA GLY A 26 -23.81 -20.95 -20.54
C GLY A 26 -23.08 -19.97 -19.61
N CYS A 27 -23.41 -19.98 -18.32
CA CYS A 27 -22.72 -19.13 -17.32
C CYS A 27 -21.42 -19.71 -16.78
N TYR A 28 -20.94 -20.83 -17.33
CA TYR A 28 -19.86 -21.61 -16.74
C TYR A 28 -18.59 -21.61 -17.57
N LEU A 29 -17.46 -21.62 -16.87
CA LEU A 29 -16.13 -21.89 -17.39
C LEU A 29 -15.57 -23.16 -16.74
N TYR A 30 -14.75 -23.90 -17.47
CA TYR A 30 -14.12 -25.13 -17.00
C TYR A 30 -12.61 -25.06 -17.22
N ASP A 31 -11.84 -25.30 -16.16
CA ASP A 31 -10.38 -25.36 -16.25
C ASP A 31 -9.90 -26.69 -16.82
N LYS A 32 -8.58 -26.82 -16.97
CA LYS A 32 -7.93 -28.03 -17.52
C LYS A 32 -8.13 -29.28 -16.66
N GLU A 33 -8.43 -29.10 -15.37
CA GLU A 33 -8.77 -30.17 -14.43
C GLU A 33 -10.27 -30.52 -14.46
N GLY A 34 -11.07 -29.82 -15.26
CA GLY A 34 -12.51 -30.02 -15.37
C GLY A 34 -13.33 -29.36 -14.25
N LEU A 35 -12.72 -28.53 -13.40
CA LEU A 35 -13.44 -27.80 -12.36
C LEU A 35 -14.31 -26.72 -12.99
N LYS A 36 -15.56 -26.64 -12.52
CA LYS A 36 -16.57 -25.69 -12.98
C LYS A 36 -16.52 -24.38 -12.18
N TYR A 37 -16.54 -23.25 -12.87
CA TYR A 37 -16.56 -21.90 -12.32
C TYR A 37 -17.75 -21.14 -12.89
N THR A 38 -18.48 -20.41 -12.04
CA THR A 38 -19.59 -19.55 -12.50
C THR A 38 -19.06 -18.14 -12.74
N ASP A 39 -19.34 -17.58 -13.92
CA ASP A 39 -18.82 -16.31 -14.37
C ASP A 39 -19.77 -15.14 -14.07
N PHE A 40 -19.38 -14.32 -13.10
CA PHE A 40 -20.08 -13.08 -12.73
C PHE A 40 -19.42 -11.84 -13.36
N ILE A 41 -18.46 -12.00 -14.28
CA ILE A 41 -17.88 -10.90 -15.07
C ILE A 41 -18.54 -10.80 -16.46
N ALA A 42 -18.84 -11.94 -17.09
CA ALA A 42 -19.42 -12.04 -18.43
C ALA A 42 -18.69 -11.16 -19.48
N GLN A 43 -17.35 -11.15 -19.42
CA GLN A 43 -16.48 -10.31 -20.22
C GLN A 43 -16.88 -8.82 -20.18
N TYR A 44 -17.09 -8.29 -18.97
CA TYR A 44 -17.49 -6.91 -18.73
C TYR A 44 -18.80 -6.54 -19.44
N GLY A 45 -19.72 -7.50 -19.52
CA GLY A 45 -21.05 -7.37 -20.11
C GLY A 45 -21.16 -7.75 -21.57
N ALA A 46 -20.05 -8.14 -22.22
CA ALA A 46 -20.04 -8.54 -23.63
C ALA A 46 -20.57 -9.95 -23.91
N LEU A 47 -20.80 -10.78 -22.87
CA LEU A 47 -21.36 -12.13 -22.98
C LEU A 47 -22.83 -12.18 -22.47
N PRO A 48 -23.82 -11.61 -23.19
CA PRO A 48 -25.19 -11.52 -22.70
C PRO A 48 -25.84 -12.90 -22.53
N LEU A 49 -25.53 -13.85 -23.41
CA LEU A 49 -26.07 -15.22 -23.36
C LEU A 49 -25.04 -16.25 -22.87
N GLY A 50 -23.97 -15.79 -22.22
CA GLY A 50 -22.90 -16.65 -21.74
C GLY A 50 -22.05 -17.23 -22.88
N TYR A 51 -21.41 -18.36 -22.60
CA TYR A 51 -20.49 -19.03 -23.51
C TYR A 51 -21.21 -20.02 -24.43
N ASN A 52 -20.87 -20.00 -25.72
CA ASN A 52 -21.29 -21.00 -26.72
C ASN A 52 -22.82 -21.21 -26.82
N HIS A 53 -23.59 -20.12 -26.79
CA HIS A 53 -25.05 -20.20 -26.93
C HIS A 53 -25.45 -20.86 -28.26
N GLU A 54 -26.23 -21.95 -28.19
CA GLU A 54 -26.54 -22.81 -29.34
C GLU A 54 -27.21 -22.05 -30.48
N GLY A 55 -28.19 -21.20 -30.18
CA GLY A 55 -28.90 -20.42 -31.22
C GLY A 55 -28.00 -19.48 -32.01
N ILE A 56 -26.94 -18.93 -31.39
CA ILE A 56 -25.97 -18.07 -32.10
C ILE A 56 -25.09 -18.92 -33.01
N TRP A 57 -24.62 -20.07 -32.53
CA TRP A 57 -23.83 -21.02 -33.32
C TRP A 57 -24.61 -21.57 -34.52
N GLN A 58 -25.87 -21.95 -34.34
CA GLN A 58 -26.75 -22.38 -35.43
C GLN A 58 -26.87 -21.30 -36.50
N ASN A 59 -27.02 -20.02 -36.10
CA ASN A 59 -27.04 -18.90 -37.05
C ASN A 59 -25.70 -18.74 -37.80
N ILE A 60 -24.56 -18.87 -37.12
CA ILE A 60 -23.23 -18.84 -37.74
C ILE A 60 -23.07 -19.97 -38.77
N VAL A 61 -23.50 -21.19 -38.44
CA VAL A 61 -23.46 -22.35 -39.36
C VAL A 61 -24.33 -22.06 -40.58
N LYS A 62 -25.56 -21.57 -40.39
CA LYS A 62 -26.46 -21.21 -41.49
C LYS A 62 -25.88 -20.11 -42.38
N PHE A 63 -25.24 -19.09 -41.81
CA PHE A 63 -24.56 -18.05 -42.59
C PHE A 63 -23.50 -18.64 -43.52
N ARG A 64 -22.68 -19.56 -42.98
CA ARG A 64 -21.65 -20.26 -43.74
C ARG A 64 -22.26 -21.13 -44.84
N GLU A 65 -23.29 -21.92 -44.54
CA GLU A 65 -23.95 -22.81 -45.50
C GLU A 65 -24.56 -22.06 -46.68
N ASN A 66 -25.09 -20.86 -46.44
CA ASN A 66 -25.65 -19.98 -47.47
C ASN A 66 -24.59 -19.30 -48.36
N ASN A 67 -23.29 -19.42 -48.04
CA ASN A 67 -22.20 -18.68 -48.69
C ASN A 67 -22.42 -17.16 -48.73
N THR A 68 -23.09 -16.60 -47.70
CA THR A 68 -23.32 -15.16 -47.61
C THR A 68 -21.96 -14.44 -47.48
N PRO A 69 -21.68 -13.41 -48.30
CA PRO A 69 -20.40 -12.70 -48.22
C PRO A 69 -20.34 -11.85 -46.95
N SER A 70 -19.30 -12.04 -46.14
CA SER A 70 -19.07 -11.26 -44.90
C SER A 70 -18.74 -9.80 -45.21
N PHE A 71 -17.72 -9.56 -46.05
CA PHE A 71 -17.29 -8.22 -46.46
C PHE A 71 -17.57 -8.02 -47.95
N CYS A 72 -18.36 -7.00 -48.28
CA CYS A 72 -18.72 -6.69 -49.66
C CYS A 72 -18.68 -5.19 -49.97
N GLN A 73 -18.04 -4.36 -49.13
CA GLN A 73 -17.89 -2.93 -49.42
C GLN A 73 -17.15 -2.72 -50.76
N PRO A 74 -17.50 -1.69 -51.55
CA PRO A 74 -18.53 -0.66 -51.32
C PRO A 74 -19.94 -1.07 -51.78
N SER A 75 -20.20 -2.36 -52.06
CA SER A 75 -21.53 -2.84 -52.43
C SER A 75 -22.49 -2.89 -51.23
N ALA A 76 -23.79 -2.92 -51.51
CA ALA A 76 -24.84 -2.91 -50.50
C ALA A 76 -24.76 -4.13 -49.55
N PRO A 77 -24.57 -3.92 -48.24
CA PRO A 77 -24.48 -5.00 -47.27
C PRO A 77 -25.88 -5.38 -46.76
N VAL A 78 -26.52 -6.36 -47.39
CA VAL A 78 -27.95 -6.70 -47.17
C VAL A 78 -28.26 -7.03 -45.70
N VAL A 79 -27.44 -7.85 -45.05
CA VAL A 79 -27.67 -8.28 -43.65
C VAL A 79 -27.41 -7.13 -42.68
N THR A 80 -26.39 -6.33 -42.94
CA THR A 80 -26.13 -5.10 -42.17
C THR A 80 -27.29 -4.10 -42.32
N GLY A 81 -27.87 -3.97 -43.52
CA GLY A 81 -29.03 -3.14 -43.76
C GLY A 81 -30.25 -3.59 -42.96
N GLU A 82 -30.50 -4.90 -42.88
CA GLU A 82 -31.54 -5.48 -42.03
C GLU A 82 -31.29 -5.18 -40.54
N LEU A 83 -30.06 -5.33 -40.07
CA LEU A 83 -29.69 -4.97 -38.70
C LEU A 83 -29.91 -3.47 -38.42
N ALA A 84 -29.55 -2.60 -39.36
CA ALA A 84 -29.77 -1.16 -39.22
C ALA A 84 -31.27 -0.87 -39.04
N ILE A 85 -32.13 -1.44 -39.89
CA ILE A 85 -33.59 -1.28 -39.78
C ILE A 85 -34.11 -1.78 -38.42
N GLN A 86 -33.68 -2.98 -37.99
CA GLN A 86 -34.10 -3.54 -36.71
C GLN A 86 -33.70 -2.62 -35.55
N LEU A 87 -32.46 -2.13 -35.53
CA LEU A 87 -31.96 -1.24 -34.48
C LEU A 87 -32.71 0.11 -34.49
N THR A 88 -32.86 0.76 -35.64
CA THR A 88 -33.54 2.07 -35.73
C THR A 88 -35.00 1.99 -35.32
N ASN A 89 -35.67 0.86 -35.59
CA ASN A 89 -37.06 0.64 -35.17
C ASN A 89 -37.22 0.49 -33.65
N LEU A 90 -36.13 0.22 -32.90
CA LEU A 90 -36.17 0.14 -31.43
C LEU A 90 -36.14 1.52 -30.77
N PHE A 91 -35.46 2.50 -31.38
CA PHE A 91 -35.22 3.81 -30.77
C PHE A 91 -36.31 4.83 -31.13
N PRO A 92 -36.67 5.74 -30.21
CA PRO A 92 -37.68 6.77 -30.46
C PRO A 92 -37.16 7.88 -31.39
N GLY A 93 -38.10 8.64 -31.97
CA GLY A 93 -37.80 9.84 -32.74
C GLY A 93 -37.24 9.54 -34.14
N ASP A 94 -36.23 10.30 -34.54
CA ASP A 94 -35.60 10.29 -35.87
C ASP A 94 -34.18 9.72 -35.86
N LEU A 95 -33.83 8.91 -34.85
CA LEU A 95 -32.57 8.14 -34.77
C LEU A 95 -32.58 6.99 -35.80
N ASN A 96 -32.19 7.29 -37.04
CA ASN A 96 -32.45 6.42 -38.19
C ASN A 96 -31.25 6.17 -39.12
N ILE A 97 -30.05 6.69 -38.82
CA ILE A 97 -28.82 6.41 -39.59
C ILE A 97 -27.81 5.67 -38.71
N CYS A 98 -27.39 4.49 -39.15
CA CYS A 98 -26.40 3.67 -38.45
C CYS A 98 -25.01 3.78 -39.09
N THR A 99 -24.01 4.10 -38.28
CA THR A 99 -22.58 3.95 -38.63
C THR A 99 -21.99 2.80 -37.83
N PHE A 100 -21.65 1.69 -38.50
CA PHE A 100 -21.12 0.50 -37.85
C PHE A 100 -19.60 0.56 -37.65
N GLY A 101 -19.13 -0.04 -36.56
CA GLY A 101 -17.72 -0.25 -36.22
C GLY A 101 -17.49 -1.63 -35.60
N GLN A 102 -16.31 -1.87 -35.04
CA GLN A 102 -15.93 -3.14 -34.40
C GLN A 102 -15.93 -3.06 -32.87
N SER A 103 -15.87 -1.86 -32.29
CA SER A 103 -15.78 -1.69 -30.85
C SER A 103 -16.53 -0.46 -30.35
N GLY A 104 -16.85 -0.45 -29.06
CA GLY A 104 -17.48 0.72 -28.42
C GLY A 104 -16.66 2.01 -28.59
N ALA A 105 -15.34 1.92 -28.48
CA ALA A 105 -14.45 3.07 -28.68
C ALA A 105 -14.55 3.62 -30.12
N GLU A 106 -14.66 2.75 -31.14
CA GLU A 106 -14.88 3.18 -32.52
C GLU A 106 -16.24 3.85 -32.73
N ALA A 107 -17.30 3.37 -32.05
CA ALA A 107 -18.61 4.03 -32.12
C ALA A 107 -18.58 5.43 -31.48
N ILE A 108 -17.85 5.59 -30.38
CA ILE A 108 -17.60 6.90 -29.75
C ILE A 108 -16.80 7.81 -30.68
N GLU A 109 -15.76 7.29 -31.36
CA GLU A 109 -15.00 8.09 -32.33
C GLU A 109 -15.85 8.50 -33.53
N ALA A 110 -16.71 7.62 -34.04
CA ALA A 110 -17.67 7.96 -35.08
C ALA A 110 -18.63 9.08 -34.62
N ALA A 111 -19.17 8.99 -33.40
CA ALA A 111 -20.04 10.00 -32.82
C ALA A 111 -19.34 11.36 -32.65
N ILE A 112 -18.11 11.38 -32.12
CA ILE A 112 -17.30 12.60 -31.98
C ILE A 112 -17.03 13.24 -33.35
N LYS A 113 -16.62 12.43 -34.33
CA LYS A 113 -16.34 12.92 -35.69
C LYS A 113 -17.60 13.51 -36.33
N LEU A 114 -18.75 12.84 -36.20
CA LEU A 114 -20.02 13.35 -36.73
C LEU A 114 -20.43 14.66 -36.03
N ALA A 115 -20.31 14.74 -34.70
CA ALA A 115 -20.61 15.95 -33.96
C ALA A 115 -19.78 17.14 -34.42
N ARG A 116 -18.46 16.97 -34.56
CA ARG A 116 -17.56 18.03 -35.05
C ARG A 116 -17.85 18.39 -36.50
N ALA A 117 -18.10 17.41 -37.36
CA ALA A 117 -18.43 17.65 -38.77
C ALA A 117 -19.73 18.45 -38.92
N LYS A 118 -20.73 18.20 -38.07
CA LYS A 118 -22.02 18.90 -38.06
C LYS A 118 -21.94 20.29 -37.47
N THR A 119 -21.33 20.42 -36.29
CA THR A 119 -21.35 21.68 -35.51
C THR A 119 -20.23 22.64 -35.91
N LYS A 120 -19.15 22.12 -36.51
CA LYS A 120 -17.88 22.84 -36.74
C LYS A 120 -17.23 23.36 -35.44
N LYS A 121 -17.61 22.78 -34.29
CA LYS A 121 -17.08 23.07 -32.96
C LYS A 121 -16.06 21.99 -32.57
N GLU A 122 -15.11 22.31 -31.70
CA GLU A 122 -14.00 21.40 -31.39
C GLU A 122 -14.16 20.67 -30.04
N LYS A 123 -14.71 21.35 -29.03
CA LYS A 123 -14.70 20.84 -27.65
C LYS A 123 -15.72 19.72 -27.46
N ILE A 124 -15.35 18.72 -26.68
CA ILE A 124 -16.23 17.61 -26.27
C ILE A 124 -16.35 17.66 -24.75
N LEU A 125 -17.59 17.66 -24.25
CA LEU A 125 -17.90 17.62 -22.84
C LEU A 125 -18.29 16.20 -22.42
N SER A 126 -17.88 15.76 -21.24
CA SER A 126 -18.16 14.41 -20.69
C SER A 126 -18.02 14.44 -19.17
N CYS A 127 -18.31 13.33 -18.49
CA CYS A 127 -18.30 13.29 -17.03
C CYS A 127 -17.01 12.69 -16.45
N HIS A 128 -16.58 13.20 -15.28
CA HIS A 128 -15.60 12.51 -14.43
C HIS A 128 -16.07 11.08 -14.12
N LYS A 129 -15.12 10.14 -13.99
CA LYS A 129 -15.36 8.69 -13.79
C LYS A 129 -16.10 7.98 -14.94
N GLY A 130 -16.50 8.68 -16.01
CA GLY A 130 -17.10 8.06 -17.20
C GLY A 130 -16.09 7.24 -18.00
N PHE A 131 -16.53 6.24 -18.75
CA PHE A 131 -15.68 5.38 -19.58
C PHE A 131 -16.25 5.19 -20.98
N HIS A 132 -15.59 5.80 -21.96
CA HIS A 132 -16.05 5.82 -23.36
C HIS A 132 -15.11 5.05 -24.30
N GLY A 133 -14.01 4.50 -23.78
CA GLY A 133 -13.06 3.68 -24.55
C GLY A 133 -11.61 4.08 -24.34
N LYS A 134 -10.71 3.42 -25.08
CA LYS A 134 -9.24 3.57 -24.92
C LYS A 134 -8.50 3.86 -26.24
N THR A 135 -9.18 4.03 -27.36
CA THR A 135 -8.58 4.68 -28.53
C THR A 135 -8.40 6.17 -28.23
N LEU A 136 -7.44 6.86 -28.86
CA LEU A 136 -7.03 8.19 -28.39
C LEU A 136 -8.19 9.20 -28.29
N GLY A 137 -9.12 9.23 -29.24
CA GLY A 137 -10.29 10.12 -29.16
C GLY A 137 -11.25 9.76 -28.02
N ALA A 138 -11.58 8.48 -27.89
CA ALA A 138 -12.46 7.97 -26.84
C ALA A 138 -11.82 8.04 -25.43
N LEU A 139 -10.50 7.87 -25.35
CA LEU A 139 -9.73 8.00 -24.14
C LEU A 139 -9.71 9.43 -23.62
N SER A 140 -9.71 10.43 -24.51
CA SER A 140 -9.86 11.82 -24.14
C SER A 140 -11.25 12.15 -23.57
N ALA A 141 -12.30 11.50 -24.07
CA ALA A 141 -13.63 11.58 -23.48
C ALA A 141 -13.74 10.85 -22.13
N THR A 142 -13.01 9.75 -21.94
CA THR A 142 -13.00 8.97 -20.69
C THR A 142 -12.56 9.81 -19.49
N GLY A 143 -13.36 9.84 -18.41
CA GLY A 143 -13.21 10.72 -17.25
C GLY A 143 -12.21 10.23 -16.20
N GLN A 144 -11.16 9.50 -16.59
CA GLN A 144 -10.19 8.93 -15.66
C GLN A 144 -8.73 9.28 -16.00
N SER A 145 -8.11 10.10 -15.17
CA SER A 145 -6.75 10.61 -15.38
C SER A 145 -5.68 9.51 -15.38
N THR A 146 -5.84 8.45 -14.57
CA THR A 146 -4.92 7.31 -14.53
C THR A 146 -4.77 6.62 -15.89
N TYR A 147 -5.84 6.58 -16.70
CA TYR A 147 -5.78 6.00 -18.04
C TYR A 147 -5.18 6.95 -19.08
N GLN A 148 -5.19 8.24 -18.81
CA GLN A 148 -4.81 9.29 -19.76
C GLN A 148 -3.35 9.72 -19.63
N LYS A 149 -2.84 9.85 -18.39
CA LYS A 149 -1.49 10.32 -18.09
C LYS A 149 -0.38 9.60 -18.87
N PRO A 150 -0.38 8.26 -19.02
CA PRO A 150 0.68 7.56 -19.75
C PRO A 150 0.71 7.85 -21.26
N PHE A 151 -0.37 8.41 -21.83
CA PHE A 151 -0.52 8.65 -23.26
C PHE A 151 -0.63 10.15 -23.61
N PHE A 152 -0.27 11.03 -22.68
CA PHE A 152 -0.17 12.48 -22.90
C PHE A 152 -1.44 13.13 -23.47
N ILE A 153 -2.60 12.63 -23.05
CA ILE A 153 -3.90 13.14 -23.49
C ILE A 153 -4.11 14.59 -23.01
N GLN A 154 -4.35 15.49 -23.96
CA GLN A 154 -4.64 16.91 -23.71
C GLN A 154 -6.12 17.13 -23.32
N GLN A 155 -6.36 18.02 -22.35
CA GLN A 155 -7.68 18.22 -21.72
C GLN A 155 -8.38 19.52 -22.17
N ASP A 156 -7.68 20.38 -22.90
CA ASP A 156 -8.17 21.68 -23.37
C ASP A 156 -9.38 21.58 -24.32
N VAL A 157 -9.43 20.54 -25.13
CA VAL A 157 -10.54 20.24 -26.04
C VAL A 157 -11.48 19.13 -25.54
N PHE A 158 -11.20 18.55 -24.37
CA PHE A 158 -12.00 17.49 -23.75
C PHE A 158 -12.36 17.84 -22.31
N LEU A 159 -13.43 18.62 -22.17
CA LEU A 159 -13.91 19.12 -20.90
C LEU A 159 -14.53 18.00 -20.04
N LYS A 160 -14.51 18.20 -18.72
CA LYS A 160 -15.07 17.27 -17.72
C LYS A 160 -15.92 18.02 -16.71
N ILE A 161 -17.08 17.46 -16.39
CA ILE A 161 -17.95 17.88 -15.28
C ILE A 161 -18.23 16.70 -14.35
N ASN A 162 -18.77 16.96 -13.16
CA ASN A 162 -19.27 15.89 -12.32
C ASN A 162 -20.50 15.23 -12.98
N PHE A 163 -20.61 13.91 -12.84
CA PHE A 163 -21.80 13.17 -13.27
C PHE A 163 -22.99 13.55 -12.39
N ASN A 164 -24.20 13.55 -12.95
CA ASN A 164 -25.44 13.88 -12.23
C ASN A 164 -25.49 15.33 -11.69
N ASP A 165 -24.73 16.25 -12.29
CA ASP A 165 -24.65 17.66 -11.90
C ASP A 165 -25.08 18.57 -13.07
N LEU A 166 -26.36 18.99 -13.05
CA LEU A 166 -26.91 19.87 -14.09
C LEU A 166 -26.38 21.31 -13.99
N SER A 167 -26.04 21.76 -12.79
CA SER A 167 -25.48 23.10 -12.59
C SER A 167 -24.08 23.19 -13.20
N ALA A 168 -23.22 22.21 -12.93
CA ALA A 168 -21.89 22.14 -13.55
C ALA A 168 -21.98 21.99 -15.08
N LEU A 169 -22.99 21.26 -15.59
CA LEU A 169 -23.26 21.19 -17.03
C LEU A 169 -23.63 22.57 -17.59
N GLN A 170 -24.54 23.29 -16.95
CA GLN A 170 -24.94 24.63 -17.37
C GLN A 170 -23.75 25.61 -17.36
N GLU A 171 -22.97 25.64 -16.28
CA GLU A 171 -21.78 26.48 -16.14
C GLU A 171 -20.77 26.20 -17.28
N ALA A 172 -20.52 24.94 -17.60
CA ALA A 172 -19.63 24.58 -18.70
C ALA A 172 -20.18 25.00 -20.08
N LEU A 173 -21.49 24.86 -20.30
CA LEU A 173 -22.15 25.28 -21.54
C LEU A 173 -22.13 26.80 -21.72
N GLU A 174 -22.29 27.56 -20.63
CA GLU A 174 -22.18 29.03 -20.62
C GLU A 174 -20.74 29.49 -20.85
N GLN A 175 -19.79 28.92 -20.12
CA GLN A 175 -18.38 29.30 -20.19
C GLN A 175 -17.77 29.08 -21.58
N TYR A 176 -18.15 27.98 -22.25
CA TYR A 176 -17.63 27.60 -23.56
C TYR A 176 -18.72 27.66 -24.65
N SER A 177 -19.62 28.63 -24.50
CA SER A 177 -20.74 28.82 -25.42
C SER A 177 -20.27 28.96 -26.87
N GLY A 178 -20.88 28.20 -27.78
CA GLY A 178 -20.49 28.17 -29.18
C GLY A 178 -19.25 27.31 -29.51
N GLU A 179 -18.54 26.76 -28.52
CA GLU A 179 -17.30 25.98 -28.74
C GLU A 179 -17.45 24.47 -28.52
N ILE A 180 -18.50 24.04 -27.80
CA ILE A 180 -18.77 22.63 -27.49
C ILE A 180 -19.59 21.97 -28.61
N ALA A 181 -19.03 20.93 -29.23
CA ALA A 181 -19.68 20.15 -30.27
C ALA A 181 -20.70 19.16 -29.70
N ALA A 182 -20.34 18.46 -28.62
CA ALA A 182 -21.21 17.47 -28.02
C ALA A 182 -20.94 17.24 -26.53
N PHE A 183 -21.99 16.81 -25.83
CA PHE A 183 -21.93 16.21 -24.50
C PHE A 183 -22.12 14.69 -24.60
N ILE A 184 -21.19 13.93 -24.00
CA ILE A 184 -21.21 12.46 -23.96
C ILE A 184 -21.53 12.00 -22.54
N VAL A 185 -22.52 11.12 -22.39
CA VAL A 185 -22.95 10.63 -21.07
C VAL A 185 -23.42 9.18 -21.12
N GLU A 186 -23.03 8.40 -20.11
CA GLU A 186 -23.57 7.05 -19.85
C GLU A 186 -24.88 7.16 -19.06
N PRO A 187 -25.92 6.35 -19.35
CA PRO A 187 -27.12 6.32 -18.51
C PRO A 187 -26.87 5.84 -17.09
N VAL A 188 -25.91 4.92 -16.92
CA VAL A 188 -25.37 4.45 -15.65
C VAL A 188 -23.86 4.36 -15.85
N GLN A 189 -23.07 5.07 -15.06
CA GLN A 189 -21.61 4.99 -15.19
C GLN A 189 -21.14 3.61 -14.77
N GLY A 190 -20.70 2.80 -15.74
CA GLY A 190 -20.33 1.42 -15.47
C GLY A 190 -19.01 1.32 -14.74
N GLU A 191 -17.91 1.67 -15.42
CA GLU A 191 -16.57 1.66 -14.85
C GLU A 191 -16.37 2.70 -13.72
N GLY A 192 -17.28 3.67 -13.60
CA GLY A 192 -17.36 4.62 -12.48
C GLY A 192 -17.93 4.03 -11.18
N GLY A 193 -18.20 2.72 -11.16
CA GLY A 193 -18.69 1.99 -9.98
C GLY A 193 -20.20 1.75 -9.97
N VAL A 194 -20.84 1.65 -11.14
CA VAL A 194 -22.30 1.45 -11.30
C VAL A 194 -23.09 2.57 -10.63
N ARG A 195 -22.83 3.82 -11.04
CA ARG A 195 -23.50 5.01 -10.50
C ARG A 195 -24.74 5.31 -11.33
N ILE A 196 -25.90 5.23 -10.68
CA ILE A 196 -27.21 5.55 -11.28
C ILE A 196 -27.49 7.04 -11.02
N PRO A 197 -27.81 7.85 -12.04
CA PRO A 197 -28.11 9.26 -11.85
C PRO A 197 -29.49 9.46 -11.22
N ASN A 198 -29.77 10.69 -10.81
CA ASN A 198 -31.10 11.09 -10.35
C ASN A 198 -32.11 10.95 -11.49
N GLU A 199 -33.38 10.74 -11.11
CA GLU A 199 -34.48 10.78 -12.05
C GLU A 199 -34.47 12.11 -12.85
N GLN A 200 -34.79 12.04 -14.14
CA GLN A 200 -34.78 13.18 -15.08
C GLN A 200 -33.42 13.83 -15.37
N TYR A 201 -32.30 13.36 -14.82
CA TYR A 201 -30.98 13.94 -15.12
C TYR A 201 -30.70 13.92 -16.63
N LEU A 202 -30.88 12.76 -17.28
CA LEU A 202 -30.61 12.61 -18.70
C LEU A 202 -31.54 13.47 -19.57
N SER A 203 -32.84 13.50 -19.27
CA SER A 203 -33.80 14.32 -20.03
C SER A 203 -33.49 15.81 -19.91
N LYS A 204 -33.20 16.30 -18.69
CA LYS A 204 -32.83 17.69 -18.44
C LYS A 204 -31.48 18.05 -19.06
N ALA A 205 -30.50 17.14 -19.03
CA ALA A 205 -29.22 17.35 -19.69
C ALA A 205 -29.39 17.49 -21.21
N ILE A 206 -30.28 16.70 -21.83
CA ILE A 206 -30.63 16.83 -23.25
C ILE A 206 -31.28 18.18 -23.55
N GLU A 207 -32.28 18.56 -22.75
CA GLU A 207 -32.96 19.86 -22.91
C GLU A 207 -31.99 21.03 -22.78
N LEU A 208 -31.11 20.97 -21.78
CA LEU A 208 -30.11 22.00 -21.53
C LEU A 208 -29.08 22.09 -22.65
N CYS A 209 -28.50 20.97 -23.10
CA CYS A 209 -27.55 20.98 -24.23
C CYS A 209 -28.19 21.56 -25.51
N ARG A 210 -29.47 21.25 -25.74
CA ARG A 210 -30.23 21.77 -26.89
C ARG A 210 -30.38 23.30 -26.87
N GLN A 211 -30.47 23.93 -25.70
CA GLN A 211 -30.52 25.39 -25.58
C GLN A 211 -29.23 26.08 -26.03
N TYR A 212 -28.10 25.37 -26.03
CA TYR A 212 -26.77 25.90 -26.38
C TYR A 212 -26.22 25.35 -27.71
N ASP A 213 -27.07 24.74 -28.53
CA ASP A 213 -26.69 24.07 -29.78
C ASP A 213 -25.55 23.06 -29.60
N VAL A 214 -25.62 22.28 -28.51
CA VAL A 214 -24.69 21.20 -28.19
C VAL A 214 -25.38 19.86 -28.42
N LEU A 215 -24.76 18.98 -29.22
CA LEU A 215 -25.33 17.66 -29.51
C LEU A 215 -25.18 16.72 -28.31
N VAL A 216 -26.12 15.80 -28.11
CA VAL A 216 -26.02 14.80 -27.04
C VAL A 216 -25.78 13.40 -27.58
N ILE A 217 -24.74 12.75 -27.04
CA ILE A 217 -24.38 11.36 -27.30
C ILE A 217 -24.66 10.55 -26.03
N ILE A 218 -25.61 9.62 -26.11
CA ILE A 218 -25.83 8.65 -25.03
C ILE A 218 -25.01 7.39 -25.28
N ASP A 219 -24.12 7.08 -24.35
CA ASP A 219 -23.30 5.88 -24.37
C ASP A 219 -24.01 4.71 -23.70
N GLU A 220 -24.66 3.87 -24.50
CA GLU A 220 -25.35 2.65 -24.05
C GLU A 220 -24.56 1.39 -24.36
N ILE A 221 -23.24 1.51 -24.57
CA ILE A 221 -22.38 0.38 -24.89
C ILE A 221 -22.41 -0.69 -23.79
N GLN A 222 -22.55 -0.31 -22.52
CA GLN A 222 -22.64 -1.26 -21.41
C GLN A 222 -24.07 -1.43 -20.85
N THR A 223 -24.90 -0.40 -20.89
CA THR A 223 -26.25 -0.40 -20.28
C THR A 223 -27.32 -1.01 -21.18
N GLY A 224 -27.12 -0.97 -22.49
CA GLY A 224 -28.12 -1.42 -23.45
C GLY A 224 -28.26 -2.94 -23.56
N LEU A 225 -29.23 -3.33 -24.41
CA LEU A 225 -29.49 -4.68 -24.88
C LEU A 225 -29.70 -5.70 -23.76
N GLY A 226 -30.56 -5.35 -22.81
CA GLY A 226 -31.02 -6.24 -21.74
C GLY A 226 -30.27 -6.12 -20.44
N ARG A 227 -29.09 -5.49 -20.39
CA ARG A 227 -28.26 -5.45 -19.16
C ARG A 227 -29.01 -4.90 -17.95
N LEU A 228 -29.75 -3.81 -18.13
CA LEU A 228 -30.54 -3.18 -17.08
C LEU A 228 -31.99 -3.69 -17.00
N GLY A 229 -32.32 -4.79 -17.69
CA GLY A 229 -33.68 -5.30 -17.80
C GLY A 229 -34.57 -4.47 -18.73
N ASN A 230 -33.99 -3.87 -19.76
CA ASN A 230 -34.68 -3.10 -20.81
C ASN A 230 -33.87 -3.18 -22.12
N TRP A 231 -34.43 -2.69 -23.23
CA TRP A 231 -33.69 -2.58 -24.49
C TRP A 231 -32.54 -1.57 -24.40
N ALA A 232 -32.81 -0.40 -23.83
CA ALA A 232 -31.89 0.69 -23.58
C ALA A 232 -32.59 1.69 -22.65
N VAL A 233 -31.87 2.46 -21.85
CA VAL A 233 -32.46 3.53 -21.03
C VAL A 233 -33.09 4.61 -21.90
N THR A 234 -32.48 4.89 -23.04
CA THR A 234 -32.99 5.83 -24.06
C THR A 234 -34.40 5.46 -24.50
N ILE A 235 -34.68 4.15 -24.66
CA ILE A 235 -36.00 3.63 -25.07
C ILE A 235 -36.95 3.67 -23.88
N GLU A 236 -36.54 3.16 -22.71
CA GLU A 236 -37.35 3.10 -21.48
C GLU A 236 -37.85 4.49 -21.06
N GLN A 237 -36.99 5.51 -21.14
CA GLN A 237 -37.30 6.87 -20.73
C GLN A 237 -37.75 7.77 -21.88
N ASN A 238 -37.92 7.23 -23.09
CA ASN A 238 -38.28 7.97 -24.31
C ASN A 238 -37.40 9.23 -24.53
N LEU A 239 -36.09 9.08 -24.31
CA LEU A 239 -35.12 10.16 -24.49
C LEU A 239 -34.89 10.44 -25.97
N LEU A 240 -34.66 11.71 -26.31
CA LEU A 240 -34.43 12.16 -27.69
C LEU A 240 -33.02 12.79 -27.85
N PRO A 241 -31.94 12.00 -27.68
CA PRO A 241 -30.58 12.47 -27.94
C PRO A 241 -30.31 12.59 -29.44
N ASP A 242 -29.16 13.16 -29.80
CA ASP A 242 -28.77 13.27 -31.20
C ASP A 242 -28.08 11.99 -31.73
N MET A 243 -27.43 11.26 -30.82
CA MET A 243 -26.77 9.99 -31.11
C MET A 243 -26.90 9.02 -29.93
N VAL A 244 -26.99 7.73 -30.25
CA VAL A 244 -26.83 6.61 -29.29
C VAL A 244 -25.75 5.69 -29.81
N VAL A 245 -24.86 5.22 -28.92
CA VAL A 245 -23.86 4.22 -29.28
C VAL A 245 -24.10 2.89 -28.56
N LEU A 246 -23.93 1.78 -29.28
CA LEU A 246 -24.07 0.41 -28.77
C LEU A 246 -22.85 -0.45 -29.18
N SER A 247 -22.47 -1.42 -28.35
CA SER A 247 -21.46 -2.44 -28.65
C SER A 247 -21.62 -3.61 -27.66
N LYS A 248 -20.52 -4.21 -27.17
CA LYS A 248 -20.49 -5.32 -26.18
C LYS A 248 -21.54 -6.40 -26.48
N ALA A 249 -22.67 -6.37 -25.77
CA ALA A 249 -23.76 -7.34 -25.91
C ALA A 249 -24.27 -7.47 -27.35
N LEU A 250 -24.18 -6.42 -28.17
CA LEU A 250 -24.56 -6.43 -29.59
C LEU A 250 -23.89 -7.56 -30.38
N GLY A 251 -22.67 -7.95 -30.00
CA GLY A 251 -21.91 -9.05 -30.60
C GLY A 251 -22.38 -10.45 -30.22
N GLY A 252 -23.43 -10.58 -29.38
CA GLY A 252 -23.96 -11.87 -28.92
C GLY A 252 -22.95 -12.73 -28.15
N GLY A 253 -21.84 -12.13 -27.67
CA GLY A 253 -20.74 -12.85 -27.03
C GLY A 253 -19.74 -13.52 -27.96
N MET A 254 -19.90 -13.39 -29.28
CA MET A 254 -19.12 -14.15 -30.28
C MET A 254 -18.26 -13.28 -31.19
N VAL A 255 -18.73 -12.07 -31.53
CA VAL A 255 -18.06 -11.22 -32.54
C VAL A 255 -17.94 -9.76 -32.08
N PRO A 256 -16.87 -9.05 -32.49
CA PRO A 256 -16.76 -7.61 -32.27
C PRO A 256 -17.70 -6.86 -33.23
N ILE A 257 -18.52 -5.96 -32.68
CA ILE A 257 -19.37 -5.04 -33.44
C ILE A 257 -19.79 -3.86 -32.58
N SER A 258 -19.98 -2.71 -33.20
CA SER A 258 -20.57 -1.52 -32.59
C SER A 258 -21.37 -0.73 -33.61
N VAL A 259 -22.18 0.19 -33.12
CA VAL A 259 -22.97 1.11 -33.96
C VAL A 259 -23.10 2.45 -33.26
N CYS A 260 -22.97 3.53 -34.04
CA CYS A 260 -23.46 4.85 -33.71
C CYS A 260 -24.77 5.06 -34.49
N ILE A 261 -25.88 5.22 -33.80
CA ILE A 261 -27.19 5.54 -34.37
C ILE A 261 -27.39 7.03 -34.22
N SER A 262 -27.46 7.75 -35.33
CA SER A 262 -27.59 9.21 -35.37
C SER A 262 -28.91 9.64 -35.99
N ARG A 263 -29.37 10.83 -35.61
CA ARG A 263 -30.49 11.48 -36.29
C ARG A 263 -30.13 11.87 -37.72
N SER A 264 -31.08 11.73 -38.65
CA SER A 264 -30.89 12.24 -40.02
C SER A 264 -30.51 13.72 -40.07
N ALA A 265 -31.06 14.54 -39.15
CA ALA A 265 -30.84 15.98 -39.13
C ALA A 265 -29.38 16.40 -38.86
N ILE A 266 -28.59 15.53 -38.22
CA ILE A 266 -27.18 15.82 -37.89
C ILE A 266 -26.19 15.21 -38.88
N TRP A 267 -26.66 14.38 -39.81
CA TRP A 267 -25.79 13.80 -40.84
C TRP A 267 -25.20 14.88 -41.76
N THR A 268 -23.94 14.69 -42.15
CA THR A 268 -23.26 15.56 -43.12
C THR A 268 -22.43 14.74 -44.09
N ASP A 269 -22.32 15.20 -45.34
CA ASP A 269 -21.47 14.56 -46.35
C ASP A 269 -19.98 14.64 -45.97
N ASP A 270 -19.58 15.70 -45.26
CA ASP A 270 -18.23 15.81 -44.68
C ASP A 270 -17.91 14.62 -43.77
N PHE A 271 -18.88 14.13 -43.00
CA PHE A 271 -18.69 12.89 -42.23
C PHE A 271 -18.82 11.66 -43.13
N GLY A 272 -19.92 11.55 -43.88
CA GLY A 272 -20.28 10.35 -44.64
C GLY A 272 -19.28 9.95 -45.71
N LEU A 273 -18.57 10.91 -46.32
CA LEU A 273 -17.55 10.67 -47.34
C LEU A 273 -16.16 10.43 -46.76
N ASN A 274 -15.88 10.87 -45.52
CA ASN A 274 -14.54 10.83 -44.92
C ASN A 274 -14.40 9.85 -43.74
N HIS A 275 -15.50 9.31 -43.20
CA HIS A 275 -15.46 8.25 -42.20
C HIS A 275 -15.72 6.89 -42.85
N SER A 276 -14.78 5.96 -42.69
CA SER A 276 -14.95 4.56 -43.10
C SER A 276 -14.14 3.64 -42.20
N SER A 277 -14.46 2.34 -42.24
CA SER A 277 -13.68 1.28 -41.59
C SER A 277 -13.76 0.01 -42.44
N THR A 278 -12.61 -0.65 -42.64
CA THR A 278 -12.48 -1.84 -43.49
C THR A 278 -13.38 -2.98 -43.05
N PHE A 279 -13.58 -3.14 -41.74
CA PHE A 279 -14.38 -4.23 -41.18
C PHE A 279 -15.81 -3.81 -40.84
N ALA A 280 -16.16 -2.54 -40.98
CA ALA A 280 -17.53 -2.07 -40.79
C ALA A 280 -18.48 -2.70 -41.82
N ASN A 281 -19.79 -2.64 -41.53
CA ASN A 281 -20.83 -3.17 -42.41
C ASN A 281 -20.67 -4.66 -42.77
N ASN A 282 -20.10 -5.44 -41.86
CA ASN A 282 -19.83 -6.85 -42.05
C ASN A 282 -21.10 -7.69 -41.85
N ASN A 283 -21.60 -8.31 -42.93
CA ASN A 283 -22.80 -9.14 -42.90
C ASN A 283 -22.69 -10.32 -41.91
N PHE A 284 -21.48 -10.85 -41.66
CA PHE A 284 -21.28 -11.93 -40.71
C PHE A 284 -21.51 -11.46 -39.27
N THR A 285 -20.88 -10.35 -38.87
CA THR A 285 -21.08 -9.84 -37.50
C THR A 285 -22.50 -9.33 -37.31
N SER A 286 -23.08 -8.69 -38.33
CA SER A 286 -24.48 -8.27 -38.32
C SER A 286 -25.47 -9.42 -38.23
N SER A 287 -25.19 -10.56 -38.86
CA SER A 287 -26.02 -11.77 -38.74
C SER A 287 -26.03 -12.29 -37.30
N VAL A 288 -24.89 -12.29 -36.62
CA VAL A 288 -24.80 -12.67 -35.20
C VAL A 288 -25.59 -11.70 -34.32
N SER A 289 -25.47 -10.40 -34.56
CA SER A 289 -26.25 -9.38 -33.84
C SER A 289 -27.75 -9.53 -34.04
N LEU A 290 -28.20 -9.76 -35.28
CA LEU A 290 -29.61 -10.04 -35.58
C LEU A 290 -30.09 -11.29 -34.84
N SER A 291 -29.28 -12.35 -34.79
CA SER A 291 -29.63 -13.56 -34.04
C SER A 291 -29.84 -13.27 -32.55
N PHE A 292 -29.03 -12.37 -31.96
CA PHE A 292 -29.19 -11.95 -30.58
C PHE A 292 -30.42 -11.05 -30.37
N ILE A 293 -30.65 -10.06 -31.25
CA ILE A 293 -31.83 -9.19 -31.20
C ILE A 293 -33.11 -10.02 -31.34
N HIS A 294 -33.16 -10.95 -32.30
CA HIS A 294 -34.27 -11.86 -32.48
C HIS A 294 -34.48 -12.77 -31.26
N TYR A 295 -33.40 -13.20 -30.60
CA TYR A 295 -33.51 -13.94 -29.35
C TYR A 295 -34.21 -13.08 -28.28
N LEU A 296 -33.80 -11.82 -28.09
CA LEU A 296 -34.46 -10.93 -27.14
C LEU A 296 -35.93 -10.67 -27.50
N GLN A 297 -36.24 -10.42 -28.77
CA GLN A 297 -37.60 -10.17 -29.26
C GLN A 297 -38.54 -11.37 -29.12
N ARG A 298 -38.04 -12.61 -29.24
CA ARG A 298 -38.87 -13.83 -29.13
C ARG A 298 -39.15 -14.24 -27.69
N ASN A 299 -38.43 -13.68 -26.72
CA ASN A 299 -38.58 -13.98 -25.31
C ASN A 299 -39.30 -12.83 -24.60
N ASP A 300 -40.63 -12.76 -24.77
CA ASP A 300 -41.48 -11.65 -24.30
C ASP A 300 -41.37 -11.33 -22.79
N GLY A 301 -40.85 -12.25 -21.97
CA GLY A 301 -40.64 -12.07 -20.52
C GLY A 301 -39.20 -11.77 -20.08
N ILE A 302 -38.21 -11.77 -20.99
CA ILE A 302 -36.79 -11.78 -20.59
C ILE A 302 -36.38 -10.55 -19.78
N PHE A 303 -36.92 -9.37 -20.11
CA PHE A 303 -36.62 -8.14 -19.37
C PHE A 303 -37.25 -8.12 -17.98
N SER A 304 -38.47 -8.64 -17.83
CA SER A 304 -39.09 -8.83 -16.51
C SER A 304 -38.25 -9.77 -15.67
N GLU A 305 -37.85 -10.90 -16.24
CA GLU A 305 -37.01 -11.90 -15.57
C GLU A 305 -35.65 -11.31 -15.14
N ILE A 306 -35.00 -10.50 -15.98
CA ILE A 306 -33.75 -9.81 -15.64
C ILE A 306 -33.96 -8.80 -14.51
N ASN A 307 -35.06 -8.05 -14.53
CA ASN A 307 -35.40 -7.10 -13.46
C ASN A 307 -35.72 -7.81 -12.14
N GLU A 308 -36.48 -8.91 -12.18
CA GLU A 308 -36.81 -9.75 -11.03
C GLU A 308 -35.55 -10.36 -10.43
N LYS A 309 -34.71 -11.02 -11.24
CA LYS A 309 -33.42 -11.56 -10.80
C LYS A 309 -32.48 -10.48 -10.27
N GLY A 310 -32.41 -9.34 -10.94
CA GLY A 310 -31.59 -8.21 -10.52
C GLY A 310 -32.01 -7.65 -9.17
N SER A 311 -33.31 -7.43 -8.99
CA SER A 311 -33.91 -6.94 -7.74
C SER A 311 -33.74 -7.95 -6.61
N TYR A 312 -33.99 -9.23 -6.90
CA TYR A 312 -33.73 -10.32 -5.97
C TYR A 312 -32.26 -10.38 -5.56
N PHE A 313 -31.33 -10.40 -6.51
CA PHE A 313 -29.92 -10.48 -6.21
C PHE A 313 -29.45 -9.28 -5.38
N LYS A 314 -29.89 -8.07 -5.74
CA LYS A 314 -29.62 -6.86 -4.96
C LYS A 314 -30.17 -6.97 -3.54
N SER A 315 -31.42 -7.37 -3.35
CA SER A 315 -32.02 -7.49 -2.02
C SER A 315 -31.30 -8.51 -1.14
N ARG A 316 -30.88 -9.65 -1.71
CA ARG A 316 -30.09 -10.65 -0.97
C ARG A 316 -28.71 -10.13 -0.55
N LEU A 317 -28.08 -9.26 -1.35
CA LEU A 317 -26.83 -8.59 -0.96
C LEU A 317 -27.07 -7.55 0.13
N GLU A 318 -28.19 -6.84 0.09
CA GLU A 318 -28.60 -5.89 1.14
C GLU A 318 -28.92 -6.61 2.47
N GLU A 319 -29.61 -7.75 2.43
CA GLU A 319 -29.83 -8.62 3.60
C GLU A 319 -28.52 -9.08 4.25
N ILE A 320 -27.50 -9.39 3.44
CA ILE A 320 -26.15 -9.72 3.94
C ILE A 320 -25.53 -8.51 4.64
N ASN A 321 -25.73 -7.30 4.11
CA ASN A 321 -25.23 -6.08 4.75
C ASN A 321 -25.92 -5.82 6.10
N GLU A 322 -27.24 -6.01 6.18
CA GLU A 322 -27.99 -5.90 7.44
C GLU A 322 -27.49 -6.91 8.49
N LYS A 323 -27.15 -8.13 8.05
CA LYS A 323 -26.59 -9.17 8.91
C LYS A 323 -25.16 -8.87 9.39
N TRP A 324 -24.35 -8.22 8.55
CA TRP A 324 -22.93 -7.93 8.79
C TRP A 324 -22.64 -6.43 8.65
N PRO A 325 -23.17 -5.59 9.57
CA PRO A 325 -23.05 -4.14 9.45
C PRO A 325 -21.59 -3.69 9.49
N GLY A 326 -21.25 -2.69 8.67
CA GLY A 326 -19.89 -2.15 8.58
C GLY A 326 -18.93 -2.97 7.71
N VAL A 327 -19.43 -3.94 6.92
CA VAL A 327 -18.64 -4.63 5.88
C VAL A 327 -18.90 -4.06 4.50
N ILE A 328 -20.16 -3.81 4.15
CA ILE A 328 -20.56 -3.27 2.85
C ILE A 328 -20.99 -1.83 3.06
N ARG A 329 -20.33 -0.92 2.34
CA ARG A 329 -20.70 0.49 2.31
C ARG A 329 -21.99 0.69 1.53
N GLU A 330 -22.07 0.08 0.35
CA GLU A 330 -23.20 0.29 -0.55
C GLU A 330 -23.34 -0.88 -1.55
N VAL A 331 -24.58 -1.26 -1.82
CA VAL A 331 -24.94 -2.13 -2.95
C VAL A 331 -25.64 -1.28 -4.01
N ARG A 332 -25.09 -1.25 -5.22
CA ARG A 332 -25.59 -0.44 -6.33
C ARG A 332 -25.97 -1.29 -7.52
N GLY A 333 -26.88 -0.76 -8.34
CA GLY A 333 -27.18 -1.32 -9.65
C GLY A 333 -28.65 -1.48 -9.97
N LYS A 334 -28.91 -1.83 -11.24
CA LYS A 334 -30.22 -2.12 -11.84
C LYS A 334 -30.06 -3.30 -12.79
N GLY A 335 -31.09 -4.15 -12.87
CA GLY A 335 -31.04 -5.40 -13.63
C GLY A 335 -29.85 -6.26 -13.18
N LEU A 336 -29.09 -6.82 -14.13
CA LEU A 336 -27.91 -7.63 -13.86
C LEU A 336 -26.61 -6.84 -14.00
N MET A 337 -26.65 -5.54 -13.70
CA MET A 337 -25.47 -4.67 -13.57
C MET A 337 -25.40 -4.19 -12.13
N LEU A 338 -24.67 -4.94 -11.30
CA LEU A 338 -24.55 -4.68 -9.87
C LEU A 338 -23.10 -4.40 -9.47
N ALA A 339 -22.94 -3.66 -8.38
CA ALA A 339 -21.67 -3.44 -7.71
C ALA A 339 -21.85 -3.50 -6.19
N VAL A 340 -20.84 -4.03 -5.52
CA VAL A 340 -20.76 -4.01 -4.05
C VAL A 340 -19.49 -3.25 -3.67
N GLU A 341 -19.65 -2.15 -2.96
CA GLU A 341 -18.55 -1.37 -2.38
C GLU A 341 -18.37 -1.80 -0.92
N PHE A 342 -17.17 -2.25 -0.58
CA PHE A 342 -16.82 -2.63 0.79
C PHE A 342 -16.42 -1.40 1.61
N GLU A 343 -16.67 -1.46 2.91
CA GLU A 343 -16.05 -0.51 3.84
C GLU A 343 -14.54 -0.73 3.90
N GLU A 344 -13.82 0.36 4.12
CA GLU A 344 -12.38 0.30 4.32
C GLU A 344 -12.09 -0.33 5.70
N ILE A 345 -11.13 -1.26 5.71
CA ILE A 345 -10.59 -1.84 6.93
C ILE A 345 -9.27 -1.12 7.18
N ASP A 346 -9.25 -0.31 8.23
CA ASP A 346 -8.13 0.56 8.56
C ASP A 346 -7.11 -0.11 9.50
N ALA A 347 -6.09 0.67 9.86
CA ALA A 347 -5.06 0.29 10.81
C ALA A 347 -5.59 -0.11 12.20
N SER A 348 -6.83 0.21 12.57
CA SER A 348 -7.40 -0.17 13.84
C SER A 348 -7.68 -1.67 13.92
N ASP A 349 -8.00 -2.29 12.79
CA ASP A 349 -8.33 -3.71 12.71
C ASP A 349 -7.15 -4.57 12.22
N SER A 350 -6.38 -4.09 11.23
CA SER A 350 -5.22 -4.82 10.70
C SER A 350 -4.34 -3.93 9.84
N PHE A 351 -3.04 -3.85 10.16
CA PHE A 351 -2.10 -3.15 9.27
C PHE A 351 -1.94 -3.88 7.93
N GLU A 352 -2.04 -5.22 7.92
CA GLU A 352 -1.90 -5.99 6.70
C GLU A 352 -3.04 -5.69 5.72
N VAL A 353 -4.28 -5.69 6.20
CA VAL A 353 -5.44 -5.39 5.35
C VAL A 353 -5.46 -3.91 4.95
N ALA A 354 -5.08 -3.00 5.84
CA ALA A 354 -4.92 -1.58 5.51
C ALA A 354 -3.85 -1.38 4.43
N ASN A 355 -2.70 -2.05 4.54
CA ASN A 355 -1.64 -2.01 3.54
C ASN A 355 -2.13 -2.51 2.18
N MET A 356 -2.80 -3.67 2.16
CA MET A 356 -3.36 -4.25 0.95
C MET A 356 -4.42 -3.36 0.32
N THR A 357 -5.20 -2.66 1.13
CA THR A 357 -6.21 -1.69 0.67
C THR A 357 -5.54 -0.45 0.07
N GLY A 358 -4.62 0.18 0.80
CA GLY A 358 -3.87 1.36 0.34
C GLY A 358 -2.98 1.09 -0.88
N ALA A 359 -2.51 -0.15 -1.06
CA ALA A 359 -1.78 -0.59 -2.24
C ALA A 359 -2.70 -1.03 -3.40
N GLY A 360 -4.03 -0.97 -3.25
CA GLY A 360 -5.01 -1.28 -4.28
C GLY A 360 -5.26 -2.78 -4.53
N GLY A 361 -4.79 -3.66 -3.64
CA GLY A 361 -4.87 -5.11 -3.79
C GLY A 361 -6.12 -5.77 -3.21
N MET A 362 -6.88 -5.08 -2.34
CA MET A 362 -7.99 -5.68 -1.59
C MET A 362 -9.06 -6.34 -2.48
N GLY A 363 -9.53 -5.65 -3.51
CA GLY A 363 -10.53 -6.21 -4.42
C GLY A 363 -10.03 -7.41 -5.22
N PHE A 364 -8.73 -7.47 -5.54
CA PHE A 364 -8.12 -8.66 -6.14
C PHE A 364 -7.96 -9.79 -5.14
N LEU A 365 -7.64 -9.49 -3.87
CA LEU A 365 -7.58 -10.49 -2.78
C LEU A 365 -8.95 -11.16 -2.58
N ILE A 366 -10.02 -10.36 -2.50
CA ILE A 366 -11.39 -10.87 -2.39
C ILE A 366 -11.78 -11.68 -3.63
N SER A 367 -11.46 -11.17 -4.83
CA SER A 367 -11.76 -11.87 -6.09
C SER A 367 -11.02 -13.20 -6.20
N GLY A 368 -9.75 -13.24 -5.78
CA GLY A 368 -8.93 -14.44 -5.69
C GLY A 368 -9.50 -15.44 -4.68
N TYR A 369 -9.96 -14.99 -3.52
CA TYR A 369 -10.65 -15.82 -2.54
C TYR A 369 -11.92 -16.45 -3.13
N LEU A 370 -12.84 -15.65 -3.68
CA LEU A 370 -14.09 -16.14 -4.28
C LEU A 370 -13.84 -17.11 -5.43
N LEU A 371 -12.83 -16.85 -6.26
CA LEU A 371 -12.47 -17.72 -7.38
C LEU A 371 -11.87 -19.04 -6.90
N ASN A 372 -10.90 -19.01 -5.98
CA ASN A 372 -10.16 -20.20 -5.61
C ASN A 372 -10.90 -21.08 -4.60
N VAL A 373 -11.64 -20.48 -3.66
CA VAL A 373 -12.34 -21.18 -2.58
C VAL A 373 -13.78 -21.53 -2.98
N HIS A 374 -14.45 -20.64 -3.71
CA HIS A 374 -15.88 -20.81 -4.03
C HIS A 374 -16.20 -21.03 -5.51
N LYS A 375 -15.19 -20.91 -6.40
CA LYS A 375 -15.33 -21.08 -7.86
C LYS A 375 -16.22 -20.01 -8.50
N PHE A 376 -16.26 -18.81 -7.92
CA PHE A 376 -16.95 -17.66 -8.48
C PHE A 376 -15.97 -16.66 -9.05
N ARG A 377 -16.12 -16.37 -10.35
CA ARG A 377 -15.27 -15.41 -11.04
C ARG A 377 -15.92 -14.02 -10.98
N VAL A 378 -15.31 -13.15 -10.18
CA VAL A 378 -15.61 -11.72 -10.07
C VAL A 378 -14.34 -10.90 -10.29
N MET A 379 -14.46 -9.57 -10.38
CA MET A 379 -13.32 -8.67 -10.55
C MET A 379 -13.61 -7.33 -9.85
N PRO A 380 -12.61 -6.66 -9.26
CA PRO A 380 -12.77 -5.27 -8.87
C PRO A 380 -12.95 -4.35 -10.08
N PHE A 381 -13.38 -3.12 -9.83
CA PHE A 381 -13.22 -2.05 -10.81
C PHE A 381 -11.73 -1.68 -10.90
N LEU A 382 -11.23 -1.47 -12.12
CA LEU A 382 -9.79 -1.24 -12.34
C LEU A 382 -9.25 0.03 -11.66
N ASN A 383 -10.14 0.95 -11.28
CA ASN A 383 -9.81 2.23 -10.64
C ASN A 383 -10.32 2.34 -9.20
N ASP A 384 -10.97 1.29 -8.69
CA ASP A 384 -11.57 1.26 -7.37
C ASP A 384 -11.40 -0.15 -6.81
N SER A 385 -10.40 -0.29 -5.93
CA SER A 385 -10.00 -1.55 -5.34
C SER A 385 -10.99 -2.07 -4.29
N LEU A 386 -11.95 -1.26 -3.84
CA LEU A 386 -12.93 -1.65 -2.84
C LEU A 386 -14.32 -1.94 -3.42
N THR A 387 -14.51 -1.74 -4.72
CA THR A 387 -15.77 -2.10 -5.38
C THR A 387 -15.59 -3.32 -6.27
N ILE A 388 -16.41 -4.35 -6.04
CA ILE A 388 -16.50 -5.54 -6.90
C ILE A 388 -17.67 -5.41 -7.87
N ARG A 389 -17.43 -5.70 -9.14
CA ARG A 389 -18.50 -5.80 -10.14
C ARG A 389 -19.16 -7.17 -10.11
N ILE A 390 -20.48 -7.17 -10.28
CA ILE A 390 -21.29 -8.37 -10.41
C ILE A 390 -22.17 -8.17 -11.65
N GLN A 391 -21.75 -8.78 -12.75
CA GLN A 391 -22.35 -8.62 -14.07
C GLN A 391 -22.40 -9.97 -14.80
N PRO A 392 -23.20 -10.95 -14.33
CA PRO A 392 -23.31 -12.27 -14.95
C PRO A 392 -24.00 -12.21 -16.33
N PRO A 393 -23.99 -13.28 -17.12
CA PRO A 393 -24.86 -13.37 -18.31
C PRO A 393 -26.33 -13.18 -17.95
N LEU A 394 -27.13 -12.70 -18.90
CA LEU A 394 -28.57 -12.46 -18.73
C LEU A 394 -29.34 -13.75 -18.42
N ILE A 395 -28.80 -14.89 -18.86
CA ILE A 395 -29.35 -16.23 -18.66
C ILE A 395 -28.96 -16.87 -17.31
N ILE A 396 -28.34 -16.13 -16.38
CA ILE A 396 -28.00 -16.65 -15.06
C ILE A 396 -29.25 -17.17 -14.35
N ASP A 397 -29.18 -18.36 -13.78
CA ASP A 397 -30.29 -18.92 -13.03
C ASP A 397 -30.28 -18.44 -11.56
N GLN A 398 -31.44 -18.50 -10.91
CA GLN A 398 -31.57 -18.08 -9.51
C GLN A 398 -30.75 -18.97 -8.56
N LYS A 399 -30.54 -20.24 -8.90
CA LYS A 399 -29.77 -21.19 -8.07
C LYS A 399 -28.29 -20.79 -7.98
N GLU A 400 -27.70 -20.33 -9.07
CA GLU A 400 -26.32 -19.83 -9.07
C GLU A 400 -26.21 -18.49 -8.35
N ILE A 401 -27.26 -17.64 -8.41
CA ILE A 401 -27.35 -16.44 -7.56
C ILE A 401 -27.34 -16.84 -6.08
N ASP A 402 -28.17 -17.81 -5.67
CA ASP A 402 -28.23 -18.29 -4.28
C ASP A 402 -26.90 -18.87 -3.80
N ARG A 403 -26.23 -19.69 -4.62
CA ARG A 403 -24.90 -20.23 -4.30
C ARG A 403 -23.85 -19.12 -4.17
N PHE A 404 -23.94 -18.06 -4.97
CA PHE A 404 -23.07 -16.91 -4.83
C PHE A 404 -23.36 -16.17 -3.52
N ILE A 405 -24.63 -15.93 -3.20
CA ILE A 405 -25.08 -15.28 -1.96
C ILE A 405 -24.58 -16.05 -0.72
N GLU A 406 -24.62 -17.38 -0.73
CA GLU A 406 -24.05 -18.21 0.35
C GLU A 406 -22.55 -17.97 0.52
N ALA A 407 -21.77 -18.02 -0.57
CA ALA A 407 -20.34 -17.78 -0.54
C ALA A 407 -20.00 -16.33 -0.13
N PHE A 408 -20.78 -15.37 -0.59
CA PHE A 408 -20.63 -13.95 -0.28
C PHE A 408 -20.97 -13.67 1.19
N ASN A 409 -22.00 -14.32 1.76
CA ASN A 409 -22.29 -14.26 3.18
C ASN A 409 -21.10 -14.76 4.03
N VAL A 410 -20.44 -15.84 3.61
CA VAL A 410 -19.23 -16.35 4.30
C VAL A 410 -18.07 -15.36 4.21
N LEU A 411 -17.87 -14.73 3.05
CA LEU A 411 -16.88 -13.64 2.90
C LEU A 411 -17.20 -12.49 3.85
N CYS A 412 -18.44 -12.02 3.89
CA CYS A 412 -18.84 -10.93 4.76
C CYS A 412 -18.70 -11.30 6.24
N GLU A 413 -18.97 -12.55 6.62
CA GLU A 413 -18.71 -13.03 7.97
C GLU A 413 -17.21 -12.99 8.32
N ILE A 414 -16.31 -13.42 7.41
CA ILE A 414 -14.86 -13.32 7.58
C ILE A 414 -14.43 -11.87 7.80
N LEU A 415 -14.90 -10.98 6.93
CA LEU A 415 -14.57 -9.55 7.00
C LEU A 415 -15.11 -8.94 8.30
N TYR A 416 -16.38 -9.17 8.63
CA TYR A 416 -17.01 -8.66 9.86
C TYR A 416 -16.26 -9.12 11.10
N LYS A 417 -16.00 -10.43 11.22
CA LYS A 417 -15.31 -11.04 12.35
C LYS A 417 -13.79 -10.83 12.34
N ARG A 418 -13.23 -10.17 11.32
CA ARG A 418 -11.79 -9.91 11.17
C ARG A 418 -10.92 -11.19 11.14
N ASP A 419 -11.49 -12.31 10.71
CA ASP A 419 -10.78 -13.61 10.56
C ASP A 419 -9.99 -13.66 9.24
N PHE A 420 -9.10 -12.69 9.05
CA PHE A 420 -8.34 -12.49 7.81
C PHE A 420 -7.46 -13.67 7.43
N TYR A 421 -7.20 -14.62 8.34
CA TYR A 421 -6.65 -15.92 8.02
C TYR A 421 -7.36 -16.57 6.83
N TYR A 422 -8.71 -16.63 6.82
CA TYR A 422 -9.42 -17.27 5.71
C TYR A 422 -9.39 -16.45 4.42
N LEU A 423 -9.27 -15.13 4.52
CA LEU A 423 -9.12 -14.26 3.37
C LEU A 423 -7.75 -14.44 2.70
N TYR A 424 -6.69 -14.61 3.48
CA TYR A 424 -5.30 -14.71 2.98
C TYR A 424 -4.88 -16.15 2.67
N ARG A 425 -5.39 -17.17 3.36
CA ARG A 425 -4.88 -18.54 3.28
C ARG A 425 -4.82 -19.14 1.87
N TYR A 426 -5.67 -18.69 0.94
CA TYR A 426 -5.60 -19.18 -0.43
C TYR A 426 -4.28 -18.79 -1.13
N THR A 427 -3.61 -17.71 -0.70
CA THR A 427 -2.31 -17.27 -1.22
C THR A 427 -1.18 -18.23 -0.81
N THR A 428 -1.35 -19.00 0.26
CA THR A 428 -0.41 -20.06 0.67
C THR A 428 -0.69 -21.41 0.00
N GLY A 429 -1.69 -21.48 -0.89
CA GLY A 429 -2.08 -22.68 -1.63
C GLY A 429 -3.19 -23.51 -0.99
N ASN A 430 -3.75 -23.07 0.15
CA ASN A 430 -4.85 -23.78 0.80
C ASN A 430 -6.22 -23.19 0.40
N TYR A 431 -6.90 -23.90 -0.50
CA TYR A 431 -8.19 -23.51 -1.11
C TYR A 431 -9.43 -24.09 -0.41
N ARG A 432 -9.29 -24.69 0.77
CA ARG A 432 -10.45 -25.26 1.49
C ARG A 432 -11.40 -24.16 1.94
N ARG A 433 -12.70 -24.48 1.98
CA ARG A 433 -13.71 -23.57 2.54
C ARG A 433 -13.50 -23.39 4.05
N PRO A 434 -13.96 -22.27 4.64
CA PRO A 434 -13.97 -22.10 6.08
C PRO A 434 -14.83 -23.15 6.78
N GLU A 435 -14.32 -23.74 7.86
CA GLU A 435 -15.08 -24.66 8.72
C GLU A 435 -15.61 -23.96 9.97
N LEU A 436 -14.79 -23.09 10.57
CA LEU A 436 -15.14 -22.27 11.73
C LEU A 436 -14.49 -20.90 11.61
N ILE A 437 -15.31 -19.83 11.57
CA ILE A 437 -14.86 -18.43 11.54
C ILE A 437 -14.88 -17.88 12.97
N LYS A 438 -13.68 -17.52 13.48
CA LYS A 438 -13.50 -16.95 14.82
C LYS A 438 -13.71 -15.44 14.79
N ASP A 439 -14.15 -14.85 15.90
CA ASP A 439 -14.36 -13.40 16.03
C ASP A 439 -13.15 -12.72 16.66
N TYR A 440 -12.39 -11.96 15.86
CA TYR A 440 -11.21 -11.19 16.24
C TYR A 440 -11.51 -9.70 16.45
N ARG A 441 -12.77 -9.25 16.40
CA ARG A 441 -13.10 -7.83 16.64
C ARG A 441 -12.74 -7.34 18.04
N HIS A 442 -12.62 -8.26 19.00
CA HIS A 442 -12.13 -7.94 20.34
C HIS A 442 -10.66 -7.51 20.36
N CYS A 443 -9.90 -7.79 19.29
CA CYS A 443 -8.52 -7.31 19.09
C CYS A 443 -8.44 -5.95 18.39
N HIS A 444 -9.58 -5.30 18.13
CA HIS A 444 -9.63 -3.95 17.58
C HIS A 444 -8.88 -2.99 18.50
N SER A 445 -7.96 -2.21 17.93
CA SER A 445 -7.20 -1.20 18.65
C SER A 445 -7.42 0.14 17.97
N PRO A 446 -8.12 1.10 18.58
CA PRO A 446 -8.51 2.32 17.89
C PRO A 446 -7.31 3.23 17.57
N ILE A 447 -7.44 4.02 16.51
CA ILE A 447 -6.58 5.18 16.30
C ILE A 447 -6.94 6.23 17.37
N ILE A 448 -5.98 6.57 18.22
CA ILE A 448 -6.14 7.56 19.29
C ILE A 448 -5.26 8.77 18.92
N SER A 449 -5.88 9.92 18.69
CA SER A 449 -5.19 11.18 18.39
C SER A 449 -5.42 12.22 19.48
N SER A 450 -4.59 13.26 19.48
CA SER A 450 -4.82 14.44 20.32
C SER A 450 -6.12 15.14 19.93
N LEU A 451 -6.84 15.66 20.93
CA LEU A 451 -8.02 16.49 20.68
C LEU A 451 -7.58 17.87 20.18
N LEU A 452 -8.23 18.33 19.10
CA LEU A 452 -8.08 19.68 18.54
C LEU A 452 -9.35 20.48 18.81
N ASP A 453 -9.22 21.77 19.10
CA ASP A 453 -10.37 22.68 19.08
C ASP A 453 -10.86 22.86 17.62
N VAL A 454 -12.14 23.22 17.43
CA VAL A 454 -12.79 23.29 16.09
C VAL A 454 -12.05 24.17 15.07
N ASN A 455 -11.29 25.17 15.55
CA ASN A 455 -10.53 26.10 14.70
C ASN A 455 -9.04 25.76 14.59
N GLU A 456 -8.54 24.76 15.30
CA GLU A 456 -7.15 24.33 15.25
C GLU A 456 -6.93 23.34 14.12
N LYS A 457 -5.86 23.55 13.35
CA LYS A 457 -5.42 22.61 12.32
C LYS A 457 -3.92 22.36 12.48
N PRO A 458 -3.46 21.11 12.26
CA PRO A 458 -2.03 20.81 12.16
C PRO A 458 -1.37 21.77 11.16
N LYS A 459 -0.23 22.34 11.56
CA LYS A 459 0.55 23.25 10.69
C LYS A 459 1.69 22.53 10.00
N THR A 460 2.06 21.38 10.51
CA THR A 460 3.13 20.55 10.00
C THR A 460 2.69 19.11 9.94
N SER A 461 3.42 18.32 9.17
CA SER A 461 3.06 16.92 8.97
C SER A 461 4.27 16.01 8.84
N PHE A 462 4.11 14.73 9.15
CA PHE A 462 5.15 13.72 8.97
C PHE A 462 4.64 12.50 8.22
N ALA A 463 5.55 11.73 7.64
CA ALA A 463 5.27 10.37 7.24
C ALA A 463 6.34 9.43 7.77
N PHE A 464 5.98 8.19 8.07
CA PHE A 464 6.91 7.17 8.53
C PHE A 464 6.77 5.92 7.67
N ILE A 465 7.86 5.53 7.02
CA ILE A 465 7.91 4.35 6.16
C ILE A 465 8.24 3.14 7.02
N CYS A 466 7.36 2.13 6.99
CA CYS A 466 7.47 0.92 7.79
C CYS A 466 7.31 -0.34 6.94
N HIS A 467 7.74 -1.45 7.52
CA HIS A 467 7.67 -2.78 6.94
C HIS A 467 7.73 -3.80 8.09
N TYR A 468 7.43 -5.07 7.84
CA TYR A 468 7.56 -6.13 8.85
C TYR A 468 9.02 -6.61 8.95
N PRO A 469 9.73 -6.37 10.07
CA PRO A 469 11.11 -6.87 10.24
C PRO A 469 11.16 -8.41 10.31
N SER A 470 10.17 -9.03 10.95
CA SER A 470 10.05 -10.47 11.11
C SER A 470 8.63 -10.98 10.75
N PRO A 471 8.46 -12.28 10.47
CA PRO A 471 7.14 -12.87 10.27
C PRO A 471 6.20 -12.73 11.48
N GLN A 472 6.72 -12.68 12.70
CA GLN A 472 5.92 -12.52 13.92
C GLN A 472 5.22 -11.16 13.97
N ASP A 473 5.82 -10.13 13.38
CA ASP A 473 5.23 -8.79 13.31
C ASP A 473 3.92 -8.78 12.49
N LEU A 474 3.72 -9.73 11.57
CA LEU A 474 2.42 -9.90 10.90
C LEU A 474 1.33 -10.31 11.89
N VAL A 475 1.63 -11.23 12.81
CA VAL A 475 0.66 -11.72 13.80
C VAL A 475 0.32 -10.61 14.78
N ILE A 476 1.33 -9.87 15.24
CA ILE A 476 1.16 -8.72 16.14
C ILE A 476 0.21 -7.68 15.52
N ASN A 477 0.39 -7.36 14.24
CA ASN A 477 -0.39 -6.33 13.57
C ASN A 477 -1.64 -6.87 12.83
N THR A 478 -1.88 -8.19 12.87
CA THR A 478 -3.05 -8.88 12.30
C THR A 478 -3.30 -10.16 13.10
N PRO A 479 -3.98 -10.07 14.26
CA PRO A 479 -4.09 -11.16 15.23
C PRO A 479 -4.61 -12.49 14.68
N SER A 480 -5.51 -12.47 13.69
CA SER A 480 -6.02 -13.69 13.07
C SER A 480 -4.94 -14.53 12.36
N PHE A 481 -3.77 -13.96 12.09
CA PHE A 481 -2.64 -14.68 11.48
C PHE A 481 -1.92 -15.61 12.46
N GLU A 482 -2.26 -15.63 13.75
CA GLU A 482 -1.74 -16.59 14.75
C GLU A 482 -1.88 -18.07 14.31
N ARG A 483 -2.83 -18.33 13.40
CA ARG A 483 -3.17 -19.66 12.89
C ARG A 483 -2.25 -20.13 11.78
N PHE A 484 -1.47 -19.24 11.18
CA PHE A 484 -0.47 -19.61 10.18
C PHE A 484 0.77 -20.16 10.87
N SER A 485 1.33 -21.22 10.28
CA SER A 485 2.68 -21.66 10.62
C SER A 485 3.72 -20.61 10.21
N LEU A 486 4.93 -20.68 10.77
CA LEU A 486 6.03 -19.79 10.40
C LEU A 486 6.37 -19.88 8.90
N ASP A 487 6.28 -21.07 8.30
CA ASP A 487 6.47 -21.29 6.86
C ASP A 487 5.39 -20.56 6.03
N GLU A 488 4.12 -20.62 6.46
CA GLU A 488 3.03 -19.92 5.81
C GLU A 488 3.15 -18.40 5.93
N LEU A 489 3.56 -17.87 7.10
CA LEU A 489 3.82 -16.43 7.27
C LEU A 489 4.94 -15.96 6.34
N ASN A 490 6.01 -16.74 6.18
CA ASN A 490 7.07 -16.43 5.23
C ASN A 490 6.56 -16.44 3.77
N LYS A 491 5.73 -17.41 3.40
CA LYS A 491 5.09 -17.44 2.08
C LYS A 491 4.21 -16.22 1.83
N ILE A 492 3.49 -15.73 2.85
CA ILE A 492 2.68 -14.51 2.75
C ILE A 492 3.59 -13.30 2.50
N LEU A 493 4.70 -13.15 3.23
CA LEU A 493 5.67 -12.07 3.00
C LEU A 493 6.31 -12.14 1.60
N GLU A 494 6.63 -13.35 1.11
CA GLU A 494 7.15 -13.55 -0.24
C GLU A 494 6.13 -13.18 -1.31
N TRP A 495 4.88 -13.60 -1.12
CA TRP A 495 3.75 -13.25 -1.97
C TRP A 495 3.52 -11.73 -2.01
N GLN A 496 3.43 -11.06 -0.86
CA GLN A 496 3.30 -9.59 -0.78
C GLN A 496 4.43 -8.86 -1.50
N ALA A 497 5.66 -9.35 -1.34
CA ALA A 497 6.82 -8.77 -1.98
C ALA A 497 6.70 -8.77 -3.51
N ASP A 498 6.06 -9.78 -4.10
CA ASP A 498 5.84 -9.81 -5.53
C ASP A 498 4.82 -8.79 -6.03
N TYR A 499 3.88 -8.33 -5.18
CA TYR A 499 2.99 -7.22 -5.54
C TYR A 499 3.77 -5.91 -5.77
N SER A 500 4.87 -5.70 -5.01
CA SER A 500 5.76 -4.54 -5.09
C SER A 500 5.00 -3.20 -5.05
N GLY A 501 4.40 -2.90 -3.90
CA GLY A 501 3.63 -1.67 -3.66
C GLY A 501 4.03 -0.94 -2.36
N ALA A 502 3.40 0.22 -2.18
CA ALA A 502 3.37 0.92 -0.91
C ALA A 502 1.94 1.43 -0.68
N GLY A 503 1.45 1.32 0.55
CA GLY A 503 0.09 1.71 0.94
C GLY A 503 0.10 2.53 2.22
N VAL A 504 -0.86 3.44 2.35
CA VAL A 504 -1.10 4.14 3.63
C VAL A 504 -1.73 3.13 4.58
N LEU A 505 -1.10 2.93 5.74
CA LEU A 505 -1.62 2.04 6.79
C LEU A 505 -2.57 2.81 7.70
N CYS A 506 -2.12 4.00 8.13
CA CYS A 506 -2.77 4.79 9.15
C CYS A 506 -2.55 6.27 8.86
N HIS A 507 -3.57 7.08 9.09
CA HIS A 507 -3.44 8.52 9.28
C HIS A 507 -3.62 8.83 10.76
N MET A 508 -2.71 9.62 11.32
CA MET A 508 -2.80 10.20 12.65
C MET A 508 -3.21 11.67 12.48
N PRO A 509 -4.48 12.00 12.79
CA PRO A 509 -5.00 13.34 12.54
C PRO A 509 -4.31 14.45 13.34
N SER A 510 -3.81 14.14 14.55
CA SER A 510 -3.21 15.14 15.41
C SER A 510 -2.33 14.52 16.50
N VAL A 511 -1.17 15.14 16.67
CA VAL A 511 -0.23 14.96 17.78
C VAL A 511 -0.01 16.33 18.39
N ARG A 512 -0.47 16.51 19.62
CA ARG A 512 -0.26 17.72 20.43
C ARG A 512 0.79 17.47 21.49
N THR A 513 1.51 18.53 21.83
CA THR A 513 2.46 18.49 22.94
C THR A 513 2.30 19.70 23.86
N PRO A 514 2.75 19.59 25.13
CA PRO A 514 2.69 20.70 26.07
C PRO A 514 3.48 21.96 25.68
N ALA A 515 4.43 21.84 24.73
CA ALA A 515 5.25 22.95 24.26
C ALA A 515 4.54 23.90 23.28
N GLY A 516 3.30 23.57 22.88
CA GLY A 516 2.60 24.23 21.78
C GLY A 516 3.09 23.69 20.43
N GLY A 517 2.16 23.28 19.57
CA GLY A 517 2.46 22.67 18.27
C GLY A 517 1.55 21.48 17.96
N TYR A 518 1.25 21.31 16.68
CA TYR A 518 0.35 20.29 16.15
C TYR A 518 0.99 19.68 14.90
N ALA A 519 1.15 18.36 14.90
CA ALA A 519 1.56 17.61 13.72
C ALA A 519 0.50 16.55 13.39
N GLU A 520 0.18 16.40 12.11
CA GLU A 520 -0.50 15.20 11.61
C GLU A 520 0.50 14.28 10.93
N GLY A 521 0.16 13.02 10.68
CA GLY A 521 1.06 12.21 9.88
C GLY A 521 0.55 10.85 9.48
N TRP A 522 1.34 10.17 8.66
CA TRP A 522 0.95 8.91 8.04
C TRP A 522 1.97 7.81 8.30
N LEU A 523 1.47 6.60 8.59
CA LEU A 523 2.26 5.39 8.46
C LEU A 523 2.09 4.86 7.04
N ILE A 524 3.20 4.62 6.35
CA ILE A 524 3.21 4.10 4.99
C ILE A 524 3.95 2.76 5.00
N GLY A 525 3.23 1.69 4.67
CA GLY A 525 3.79 0.34 4.58
C GLY A 525 4.37 0.09 3.20
N ILE A 526 5.51 -0.59 3.15
CA ILE A 526 6.00 -1.24 1.91
C ILE A 526 5.73 -2.74 1.99
N THR A 527 5.46 -3.37 0.84
CA THR A 527 5.10 -4.80 0.78
C THR A 527 6.30 -5.77 0.94
N TYR A 528 7.46 -5.29 1.41
CA TYR A 528 8.66 -6.11 1.59
C TYR A 528 8.91 -6.41 3.07
N GLY A 529 9.01 -7.69 3.43
CA GLY A 529 9.54 -8.09 4.75
C GLY A 529 11.04 -7.83 4.89
N GLY A 530 11.57 -7.92 6.11
CA GLY A 530 13.00 -7.70 6.41
C GLY A 530 13.93 -8.58 5.58
N LYS A 531 13.59 -9.87 5.42
CA LYS A 531 14.32 -10.80 4.55
C LYS A 531 14.33 -10.34 3.08
N GLN A 532 13.17 -9.95 2.54
CA GLN A 532 13.07 -9.51 1.13
C GLN A 532 13.82 -8.19 0.88
N ILE A 533 13.87 -7.28 1.85
CA ILE A 533 14.67 -6.04 1.75
C ILE A 533 16.17 -6.35 1.62
N LEU A 534 16.66 -7.39 2.30
CA LEU A 534 18.08 -7.77 2.31
C LEU A 534 18.48 -8.62 1.09
N GLU A 535 17.60 -9.52 0.64
CA GLU A 535 17.92 -10.50 -0.41
C GLU A 535 17.59 -10.04 -1.83
N ARG A 536 16.60 -9.15 -2.01
CA ARG A 536 16.24 -8.67 -3.36
C ARG A 536 17.27 -7.70 -3.92
N PRO A 537 17.32 -7.53 -5.26
CA PRO A 537 18.17 -6.52 -5.87
C PRO A 537 17.92 -5.14 -5.25
N ARG A 538 18.96 -4.55 -4.68
CA ARG A 538 18.87 -3.28 -3.93
C ARG A 538 18.16 -2.17 -4.70
N SER A 539 18.35 -2.07 -6.02
CA SER A 539 17.64 -1.09 -6.86
C SER A 539 16.13 -1.22 -6.76
N GLN A 540 15.59 -2.44 -6.79
CA GLN A 540 14.14 -2.70 -6.69
C GLN A 540 13.59 -2.29 -5.31
N VAL A 541 14.36 -2.55 -4.25
CA VAL A 541 13.95 -2.19 -2.89
C VAL A 541 13.98 -0.68 -2.69
N VAL A 542 15.04 -0.01 -3.15
CA VAL A 542 15.15 1.46 -3.11
C VAL A 542 14.03 2.12 -3.93
N ASP A 543 13.67 1.58 -5.10
CA ASP A 543 12.56 2.10 -5.90
C ASP A 543 11.20 1.98 -5.18
N ALA A 544 10.96 0.91 -4.43
CA ALA A 544 9.75 0.79 -3.61
C ALA A 544 9.72 1.82 -2.48
N ILE A 545 10.86 2.06 -1.82
CA ILE A 545 10.97 3.10 -0.79
C ILE A 545 10.79 4.50 -1.40
N LYS A 546 11.35 4.77 -2.59
CA LYS A 546 11.11 6.03 -3.32
C LYS A 546 9.64 6.23 -3.65
N LYS A 547 8.90 5.18 -4.03
CA LYS A 547 7.45 5.25 -4.20
C LYS A 547 6.73 5.60 -2.90
N ALA A 548 7.12 5.01 -1.78
CA ALA A 548 6.56 5.35 -0.46
C ALA A 548 6.86 6.82 -0.07
N VAL A 549 8.07 7.32 -0.32
CA VAL A 549 8.42 8.74 -0.12
C VAL A 549 7.58 9.64 -1.03
N LYS A 550 7.36 9.23 -2.28
CA LYS A 550 6.50 9.98 -3.20
C LYS A 550 5.05 10.05 -2.70
N ILE A 551 4.50 8.96 -2.18
CA ILE A 551 3.17 8.95 -1.53
C ILE A 551 3.16 9.93 -0.37
N ALA A 552 4.19 9.92 0.50
CA ALA A 552 4.31 10.88 1.59
C ALA A 552 4.27 12.34 1.10
N LYS A 553 4.99 12.66 0.01
CA LYS A 553 4.96 14.00 -0.60
C LYS A 553 3.59 14.37 -1.16
N GLU A 554 2.92 13.43 -1.82
CA GLU A 554 1.57 13.64 -2.36
C GLU A 554 0.53 13.86 -1.25
N LEU A 555 0.74 13.27 -0.07
CA LEU A 555 -0.04 13.52 1.14
C LEU A 555 0.33 14.83 1.86
N GLY A 556 1.42 15.49 1.44
CA GLY A 556 1.87 16.77 1.99
C GLY A 556 2.76 16.67 3.23
N ALA A 557 3.47 15.53 3.43
CA ALA A 557 4.42 15.36 4.53
C ALA A 557 5.57 16.39 4.49
N ASP A 558 5.91 17.00 5.63
CA ASP A 558 7.07 17.89 5.77
C ASP A 558 8.38 17.15 6.04
N VAL A 559 8.31 15.96 6.64
CA VAL A 559 9.47 15.12 6.98
C VAL A 559 9.11 13.66 6.87
N VAL A 560 10.06 12.83 6.40
CA VAL A 560 9.87 11.38 6.27
C VAL A 560 10.86 10.60 7.12
N GLY A 561 10.34 9.74 7.99
CA GLY A 561 11.10 8.79 8.79
C GLY A 561 11.28 7.44 8.07
N LEU A 562 12.46 6.85 8.22
CA LEU A 562 12.82 5.55 7.66
C LEU A 562 12.89 4.49 8.76
N GLY A 563 11.89 3.61 8.81
CA GLY A 563 11.83 2.52 9.80
C GLY A 563 12.73 1.33 9.46
N ALA A 564 13.40 0.79 10.48
CA ALA A 564 14.16 -0.46 10.43
C ALA A 564 15.06 -0.58 9.18
N TYR A 565 14.88 -1.63 8.37
CA TYR A 565 15.75 -1.95 7.24
C TYR A 565 15.65 -0.97 6.07
N THR A 566 14.60 -0.13 6.02
CA THR A 566 14.48 0.88 4.96
C THR A 566 15.63 1.89 5.03
N SER A 567 16.09 2.23 6.23
CA SER A 567 17.27 3.08 6.44
C SER A 567 18.55 2.36 6.00
N ILE A 568 18.70 1.08 6.30
CA ILE A 568 19.91 0.29 6.04
C ILE A 568 20.13 0.12 4.52
N VAL A 569 19.11 -0.34 3.80
CA VAL A 569 19.20 -0.63 2.36
C VAL A 569 19.45 0.64 1.52
N THR A 570 19.02 1.80 2.03
CA THR A 570 19.21 3.13 1.44
C THR A 570 20.49 3.83 1.94
N ARG A 571 21.40 3.10 2.58
CA ARG A 571 22.68 3.61 3.13
C ARG A 571 22.46 4.77 4.11
N GLY A 572 21.57 4.56 5.08
CA GLY A 572 21.09 5.59 6.00
C GLY A 572 20.34 6.70 5.28
N GLY A 573 19.44 6.40 4.35
CA GLY A 573 18.69 7.40 3.58
C GLY A 573 19.49 8.19 2.54
N TYR A 574 20.79 7.94 2.38
CA TYR A 574 21.63 8.68 1.42
C TYR A 574 21.13 8.54 -0.01
N ASP A 575 20.56 7.39 -0.38
CA ASP A 575 20.01 7.13 -1.72
C ASP A 575 18.68 7.83 -2.03
N LEU A 576 18.09 8.48 -1.03
CA LEU A 576 16.81 9.19 -1.13
C LEU A 576 17.00 10.71 -1.10
N ARG A 577 18.24 11.21 -1.07
CA ARG A 577 18.54 12.65 -1.01
C ARG A 577 18.05 13.45 -2.22
N ASP A 578 17.74 12.78 -3.32
CA ASP A 578 17.18 13.35 -4.56
C ASP A 578 15.65 13.53 -4.48
N GLN A 579 15.00 13.10 -3.40
CA GLN A 579 13.54 13.18 -3.26
C GLN A 579 13.04 14.55 -2.79
N ASP A 580 13.93 15.51 -2.49
CA ASP A 580 13.58 16.88 -2.10
C ASP A 580 12.51 16.93 -1.00
N ILE A 581 12.81 16.26 0.11
CA ILE A 581 12.03 16.25 1.35
C ILE A 581 12.98 15.94 2.53
N PRO A 582 12.85 16.60 3.69
CA PRO A 582 13.60 16.26 4.89
C PRO A 582 13.44 14.79 5.29
N LEU A 583 14.54 14.12 5.62
CA LEU A 583 14.58 12.71 5.98
C LEU A 583 15.19 12.50 7.36
N THR A 584 14.68 11.52 8.10
CA THR A 584 15.37 11.00 9.29
C THR A 584 15.44 9.47 9.30
N THR A 585 16.54 8.95 9.83
CA THR A 585 16.69 7.52 10.17
C THR A 585 16.19 7.19 11.57
N GLY A 586 15.92 8.20 12.41
CA GLY A 586 15.47 7.97 13.78
C GLY A 586 16.56 7.44 14.74
N ASN A 587 17.78 7.31 14.25
CA ASN A 587 18.89 6.74 15.01
C ASN A 587 19.30 7.64 16.18
N THR A 588 19.10 8.95 16.08
CA THR A 588 19.54 9.93 17.08
C THR A 588 18.79 9.73 18.40
N LEU A 589 17.45 9.69 18.35
CA LEU A 589 16.60 9.43 19.51
C LEU A 589 16.72 7.98 19.98
N THR A 590 16.99 7.04 19.07
CA THR A 590 17.29 5.65 19.43
C THR A 590 18.55 5.56 20.30
N ILE A 591 19.63 6.28 19.95
CA ILE A 591 20.86 6.36 20.76
C ILE A 591 20.56 6.91 22.16
N ILE A 592 19.81 8.01 22.23
CA ILE A 592 19.46 8.69 23.49
C ILE A 592 18.70 7.73 24.41
N THR A 593 17.60 7.16 23.91
CA THR A 593 16.75 6.25 24.68
C THR A 593 17.46 4.97 25.06
N ALA A 594 18.33 4.41 24.21
CA ALA A 594 19.12 3.22 24.53
C ALA A 594 20.05 3.43 25.73
N VAL A 595 20.76 4.56 25.74
CA VAL A 595 21.68 4.92 26.84
C VAL A 595 20.88 5.25 28.10
N GLU A 596 19.82 6.05 27.99
CA GLU A 596 18.95 6.38 29.13
C GLU A 596 18.33 5.11 29.74
N ALA A 597 17.87 4.16 28.92
CA ALA A 597 17.32 2.88 29.38
C ALA A 597 18.33 2.05 30.16
N LEU A 598 19.56 1.93 29.63
CA LEU A 598 20.61 1.18 30.30
C LEU A 598 20.97 1.82 31.64
N VAL A 599 21.10 3.16 31.67
CA VAL A 599 21.47 3.92 32.86
C VAL A 599 20.36 3.85 33.93
N ASP A 600 19.10 4.06 33.56
CA ASP A 600 17.95 3.97 34.47
C ASP A 600 17.84 2.57 35.09
N ALA A 601 18.00 1.53 34.28
CA ALA A 601 18.03 0.16 34.77
C ALA A 601 19.21 -0.14 35.69
N ALA A 602 20.39 0.43 35.42
CA ALA A 602 21.54 0.36 36.31
C ALA A 602 21.17 0.87 37.70
N MET A 603 20.59 2.07 37.76
CA MET A 603 20.20 2.71 39.02
C MET A 603 19.17 1.88 39.77
N LYS A 604 18.13 1.39 39.08
CA LYS A 604 17.05 0.60 39.70
C LYS A 604 17.51 -0.76 40.21
N LYS A 605 18.50 -1.39 39.57
CA LYS A 605 19.09 -2.66 40.01
C LYS A 605 20.32 -2.49 40.92
N GLY A 606 20.67 -1.26 41.30
CA GLY A 606 21.78 -0.98 42.21
C GLY A 606 23.17 -1.17 41.60
N HIS A 607 23.30 -1.19 40.27
CA HIS A 607 24.60 -1.23 39.61
C HIS A 607 25.26 0.16 39.60
N ASP A 608 26.52 0.22 40.03
CA ASP A 608 27.36 1.41 39.88
C ASP A 608 27.89 1.51 38.44
N ILE A 609 27.24 2.34 37.62
CA ILE A 609 27.59 2.50 36.21
C ILE A 609 29.04 2.97 36.01
N HIS A 610 29.63 3.67 36.98
CA HIS A 610 31.00 4.17 36.87
C HIS A 610 32.03 3.04 36.97
N LYS A 611 31.65 1.88 37.50
CA LYS A 611 32.52 0.69 37.66
C LYS A 611 32.12 -0.46 36.74
N ALA A 612 30.88 -0.49 36.26
CA ALA A 612 30.35 -1.54 35.42
C ALA A 612 31.14 -1.72 34.12
N GLN A 613 31.39 -2.98 33.74
CA GLN A 613 31.93 -3.35 32.43
C GLN A 613 30.79 -3.37 31.40
N ILE A 614 30.81 -2.42 30.46
CA ILE A 614 29.72 -2.23 29.50
C ILE A 614 30.14 -2.70 28.09
N GLY A 615 29.39 -3.64 27.52
CA GLY A 615 29.58 -4.11 26.15
C GLY A 615 28.69 -3.39 25.14
N ILE A 616 29.22 -3.11 23.95
CA ILE A 616 28.46 -2.54 22.84
C ILE A 616 28.53 -3.49 21.64
N LEU A 617 27.49 -4.31 21.46
CA LEU A 617 27.35 -5.19 20.31
C LEU A 617 26.85 -4.41 19.09
N GLY A 618 27.61 -4.46 18.00
CA GLY A 618 27.37 -3.62 16.83
C GLY A 618 28.07 -2.26 16.90
N ALA A 619 29.17 -2.14 17.66
CA ALA A 619 29.88 -0.88 17.89
C ALA A 619 30.30 -0.13 16.61
N ASN A 620 30.54 -0.82 15.50
CA ASN A 620 30.87 -0.20 14.21
C ASN A 620 29.65 0.40 13.45
N GLY A 621 28.44 0.21 13.96
CA GLY A 621 27.20 0.79 13.43
C GLY A 621 26.98 2.22 13.91
N SER A 622 26.07 2.95 13.27
CA SER A 622 25.75 4.36 13.57
C SER A 622 25.27 4.55 15.01
N ILE A 623 24.39 3.67 15.49
CA ILE A 623 23.88 3.70 16.86
C ILE A 623 24.98 3.29 17.85
N GLY A 624 25.57 2.09 17.67
CA GLY A 624 26.57 1.54 18.58
C GLY A 624 27.77 2.46 18.83
N GLN A 625 28.30 3.07 17.77
CA GLN A 625 29.41 4.04 17.89
C GLN A 625 29.06 5.18 18.85
N LYS A 626 27.86 5.74 18.75
CA LYS A 626 27.46 6.92 19.53
C LYS A 626 27.03 6.54 20.95
N CYS A 627 26.37 5.40 21.14
CA CYS A 627 26.15 4.84 22.48
C CYS A 627 27.48 4.66 23.22
N ALA A 628 28.50 4.10 22.57
CA ALA A 628 29.83 3.94 23.15
C ALA A 628 30.48 5.29 23.53
N MET A 629 30.36 6.30 22.66
CA MET A 629 30.89 7.65 22.93
C MET A 629 30.21 8.32 24.14
N ILE A 630 28.88 8.19 24.28
CA ILE A 630 28.14 8.76 25.41
C ILE A 630 28.46 8.00 26.70
N LEU A 631 28.45 6.67 26.66
CA LEU A 631 28.75 5.84 27.83
C LEU A 631 30.20 6.01 28.33
N ALA A 632 31.15 6.31 27.44
CA ALA A 632 32.53 6.63 27.80
C ALA A 632 32.69 7.87 28.69
N GLN A 633 31.69 8.73 28.74
CA GLN A 633 31.65 9.87 29.68
C GLN A 633 31.28 9.42 31.10
N LYS A 634 30.60 8.27 31.24
CA LYS A 634 30.09 7.76 32.53
C LYS A 634 30.94 6.64 33.12
N THR A 635 31.38 5.69 32.29
CA THR A 635 32.22 4.55 32.69
C THR A 635 33.62 4.64 32.10
N SER A 636 34.59 4.00 32.75
CA SER A 636 35.95 3.79 32.25
C SER A 636 36.17 2.37 31.70
N ASN A 637 35.14 1.54 31.64
CA ASN A 637 35.21 0.11 31.37
C ASN A 637 34.28 -0.26 30.20
N ILE A 638 34.76 -0.17 28.96
CA ILE A 638 33.97 -0.40 27.73
C ILE A 638 34.55 -1.53 26.89
N THR A 639 33.71 -2.44 26.42
CA THR A 639 34.05 -3.44 25.40
C THR A 639 33.28 -3.19 24.11
N LEU A 640 33.98 -2.86 23.03
CA LEU A 640 33.40 -2.66 21.70
C LEU A 640 33.36 -4.00 20.94
N ILE A 641 32.17 -4.43 20.51
CA ILE A 641 31.99 -5.75 19.91
C ILE A 641 31.53 -5.58 18.46
N GLY A 642 32.38 -6.02 17.53
CA GLY A 642 32.15 -5.97 16.09
C GLY A 642 31.60 -7.29 15.53
N ARG A 643 31.45 -7.35 14.20
CA ARG A 643 31.11 -8.59 13.49
C ARG A 643 32.36 -9.44 13.29
N ASN A 644 32.20 -10.75 13.29
CA ASN A 644 33.28 -11.69 12.98
C ASN A 644 33.57 -11.84 11.46
N SER A 645 32.83 -11.12 10.61
CA SER A 645 33.08 -11.14 9.17
C SER A 645 34.30 -10.29 8.80
N ASN A 646 35.38 -10.93 8.34
CA ASN A 646 36.69 -10.29 8.15
C ASN A 646 37.24 -9.69 9.47
N PRO A 647 37.68 -10.56 10.41
CA PRO A 647 38.08 -10.19 11.77
C PRO A 647 39.11 -9.05 11.81
N ALA A 648 40.18 -9.16 11.02
CA ALA A 648 41.27 -8.19 11.00
C ALA A 648 40.78 -6.77 10.65
N LYS A 649 39.94 -6.66 9.61
CA LYS A 649 39.38 -5.38 9.18
C LYS A 649 38.42 -4.80 10.23
N ASN A 650 37.60 -5.63 10.87
CA ASN A 650 36.65 -5.14 11.87
C ASN A 650 37.35 -4.74 13.17
N ILE A 651 38.39 -5.46 13.59
CA ILE A 651 39.26 -5.06 14.71
C ILE A 651 39.90 -3.70 14.41
N GLU A 652 40.44 -3.49 13.21
CA GLU A 652 41.01 -2.19 12.83
C GLU A 652 39.96 -1.05 12.90
N ARG A 653 38.71 -1.31 12.48
CA ARG A 653 37.61 -0.36 12.59
C ARG A 653 37.23 -0.07 14.04
N LEU A 654 37.17 -1.09 14.90
CA LEU A 654 36.90 -0.92 16.33
C LEU A 654 38.02 -0.13 17.01
N ARG A 655 39.28 -0.37 16.62
CA ARG A 655 40.42 0.40 17.12
C ARG A 655 40.37 1.88 16.69
N LYS A 656 39.98 2.16 15.45
CA LYS A 656 39.73 3.54 14.99
C LYS A 656 38.58 4.19 15.77
N LEU A 657 37.52 3.46 16.07
CA LEU A 657 36.44 3.93 16.93
C LEU A 657 36.91 4.21 18.36
N ALA A 658 37.68 3.30 18.97
CA ALA A 658 38.26 3.50 20.30
C ALA A 658 39.11 4.77 20.35
N ASN A 659 39.91 5.05 19.31
CA ASN A 659 40.63 6.31 19.19
C ASN A 659 39.68 7.53 19.17
N LEU A 660 38.61 7.49 18.38
CA LEU A 660 37.62 8.58 18.35
C LEU A 660 36.96 8.79 19.72
N ILE A 661 36.67 7.72 20.46
CA ILE A 661 36.13 7.80 21.82
C ILE A 661 37.14 8.47 22.76
N TYR A 662 38.42 8.10 22.71
CA TYR A 662 39.46 8.75 23.50
C TYR A 662 39.63 10.22 23.16
N VAL A 663 39.70 10.58 21.87
CA VAL A 663 39.78 11.99 21.43
C VAL A 663 38.58 12.77 21.96
N HIS A 664 37.37 12.22 21.84
CA HIS A 664 36.17 12.87 22.34
C HIS A 664 36.18 13.05 23.86
N ALA A 665 36.55 12.02 24.62
CA ALA A 665 36.61 12.07 26.09
C ALA A 665 37.70 13.03 26.61
N LEU A 666 38.85 13.11 25.93
CA LEU A 666 40.02 13.86 26.39
C LEU A 666 40.12 15.29 25.85
N CYS A 667 39.62 15.55 24.65
CA CYS A 667 39.81 16.84 23.97
C CYS A 667 38.52 17.65 23.85
N ILE A 668 37.35 17.00 23.90
CA ILE A 668 36.05 17.66 23.66
C ILE A 668 35.21 17.72 24.96
N ASN A 669 35.21 16.65 25.75
CA ASN A 669 34.50 16.64 27.03
C ASN A 669 35.35 17.26 28.15
N GLU A 670 34.80 18.26 28.85
CA GLU A 670 35.46 18.92 29.98
C GLU A 670 35.14 18.26 31.34
N GLU A 671 34.10 17.44 31.42
CA GLU A 671 33.72 16.75 32.66
C GLU A 671 34.76 15.69 33.07
N GLU A 672 35.30 15.79 34.28
CA GLU A 672 36.25 14.83 34.86
C GLU A 672 35.57 13.53 35.36
N GLU A 673 34.88 12.84 34.45
CA GLU A 673 34.25 11.54 34.68
C GLU A 673 34.70 10.47 33.66
N GLY A 674 34.24 9.23 33.86
CA GLY A 674 34.45 8.10 32.94
C GLY A 674 35.89 7.90 32.47
N ILE A 675 36.07 7.74 31.16
CA ILE A 675 37.38 7.52 30.53
C ILE A 675 38.34 8.70 30.78
N ARG A 676 37.85 9.94 30.77
CA ARG A 676 38.70 11.13 30.97
C ARG A 676 39.38 11.06 32.33
N LYS A 677 38.58 10.86 33.39
CA LYS A 677 39.06 10.74 34.76
C LYS A 677 40.07 9.61 34.92
N GLU A 678 39.76 8.43 34.38
CA GLU A 678 40.62 7.26 34.53
C GLU A 678 41.97 7.45 33.81
N VAL A 679 41.95 7.97 32.58
CA VAL A 679 43.17 8.24 31.81
C VAL A 679 44.02 9.33 32.47
N LEU A 680 43.42 10.44 32.92
CA LEU A 680 44.12 11.50 33.66
C LEU A 680 44.72 11.01 34.97
N ALA A 681 44.01 10.13 35.70
CA ALA A 681 44.52 9.52 36.92
C ALA A 681 45.76 8.64 36.65
N LYS A 682 45.75 7.82 35.59
CA LYS A 682 46.94 7.03 35.20
C LYS A 682 48.08 7.89 34.70
N LEU A 683 47.79 8.96 33.95
CA LEU A 683 48.81 9.93 33.52
C LEU A 683 49.53 10.54 34.73
N THR A 684 48.76 10.99 35.73
CA THR A 684 49.30 11.55 36.98
C THR A 684 50.13 10.52 37.75
N LEU A 685 49.67 9.26 37.82
CA LEU A 685 50.39 8.17 38.47
C LEU A 685 51.76 7.94 37.82
N ILE A 686 51.84 7.95 36.49
CA ILE A 686 53.09 7.72 35.77
C ILE A 686 54.04 8.90 35.91
N GLN A 687 53.54 10.13 35.82
CA GLN A 687 54.33 11.34 36.07
C GLN A 687 54.95 11.34 37.47
N LYS A 688 54.25 10.81 38.47
CA LYS A 688 54.73 10.75 39.86
C LYS A 688 55.74 9.62 40.13
N HIS A 689 55.50 8.43 39.58
CA HIS A 689 56.25 7.22 39.96
C HIS A 689 57.32 6.78 38.96
N TYR A 690 57.31 7.33 37.73
CA TYR A 690 58.29 7.03 36.70
C TYR A 690 58.95 8.29 36.12
N PRO A 691 59.53 9.20 36.95
CA PRO A 691 60.03 10.50 36.49
C PRO A 691 61.24 10.42 35.55
N MET A 692 62.02 9.32 35.58
CA MET A 692 63.12 9.06 34.62
C MET A 692 62.63 8.51 33.27
N TYR A 693 61.36 8.08 33.19
CA TYR A 693 60.66 7.84 31.94
C TYR A 693 59.88 9.12 31.59
N GLN A 694 60.59 10.15 31.11
CA GLN A 694 60.00 11.10 30.14
C GLN A 694 59.71 10.30 28.87
N SER A 695 58.67 9.48 28.96
CA SER A 695 58.17 8.75 27.82
C SER A 695 57.71 9.80 26.83
N ALA A 696 58.38 9.91 25.68
CA ALA A 696 57.95 10.77 24.58
C ALA A 696 56.45 10.57 24.27
N THR A 697 55.88 9.43 24.64
CA THR A 697 54.46 9.09 24.62
C THR A 697 53.57 9.99 25.50
N ILE A 698 53.97 10.34 26.73
CA ILE A 698 53.18 11.19 27.64
C ILE A 698 53.19 12.63 27.16
N GLU A 699 54.36 13.16 26.81
CA GLU A 699 54.46 14.51 26.25
C GLU A 699 53.71 14.61 24.92
N ARG A 700 53.79 13.59 24.06
CA ARG A 700 52.98 13.51 22.83
C ARG A 700 51.49 13.50 23.13
N LEU A 701 51.02 12.73 24.12
CA LEU A 701 49.60 12.67 24.48
C LEU A 701 49.11 14.01 25.04
N VAL A 702 49.81 14.60 26.01
CA VAL A 702 49.46 15.90 26.60
C VAL A 702 49.47 16.98 25.52
N HIS A 703 50.50 17.05 24.68
CA HIS A 703 50.57 18.00 23.57
C HIS A 703 49.43 17.81 22.56
N LYS A 704 49.04 16.56 22.27
CA LYS A 704 47.90 16.21 21.41
C LYS A 704 46.55 16.63 22.01
N MET A 705 46.39 16.54 23.34
CA MET A 705 45.14 16.91 24.02
C MET A 705 44.80 18.40 23.90
N TYR A 706 45.82 19.27 23.82
CA TYR A 706 45.64 20.73 23.75
C TYR A 706 45.69 21.29 22.31
N ARG A 707 45.46 20.47 21.28
CA ARG A 707 45.37 20.91 19.87
C ARG A 707 43.93 20.88 19.34
N PRO A 708 43.16 21.96 19.53
CA PRO A 708 41.77 22.02 19.04
C PRO A 708 41.67 22.04 17.50
N ASP A 709 42.73 22.46 16.79
CA ASP A 709 42.68 22.69 15.33
C ASP A 709 42.84 21.41 14.48
N GLU A 710 43.19 20.27 15.08
CA GLU A 710 43.53 19.01 14.37
C GLU A 710 42.68 17.79 14.84
N ILE A 711 41.60 18.02 15.60
CA ILE A 711 40.81 16.99 16.34
C ILE A 711 40.44 15.77 15.48
N ASP A 712 40.03 15.97 14.23
CA ASP A 712 39.58 14.88 13.36
C ASP A 712 40.71 13.95 12.87
N SER A 713 41.96 14.41 12.93
CA SER A 713 43.16 13.65 12.50
C SER A 713 43.99 13.10 13.66
N LEU A 714 43.58 13.41 14.90
CA LEU A 714 44.29 13.05 16.10
C LEU A 714 44.26 11.54 16.37
N ASN A 715 45.43 10.95 16.55
CA ASN A 715 45.60 9.59 17.06
C ASN A 715 46.22 9.66 18.45
N VAL A 716 45.47 9.25 19.46
CA VAL A 716 45.87 9.20 20.88
C VAL A 716 45.85 7.78 21.44
N ILE A 717 45.24 6.82 20.73
CA ILE A 717 45.09 5.45 21.22
C ILE A 717 46.43 4.73 21.37
N ASP A 718 47.38 4.97 20.47
CA ASP A 718 48.72 4.38 20.55
C ASP A 718 49.43 4.76 21.85
N GLU A 719 49.33 6.04 22.23
CA GLU A 719 49.90 6.54 23.47
C GLU A 719 49.20 5.97 24.71
N ILE A 720 47.87 5.90 24.69
CA ILE A 720 47.08 5.37 25.81
C ILE A 720 47.33 3.87 25.99
N GLU A 721 47.27 3.06 24.94
CA GLU A 721 47.54 1.62 25.03
C GLU A 721 48.99 1.33 25.47
N ALA A 722 49.96 2.14 25.04
CA ALA A 722 51.33 2.05 25.54
C ALA A 722 51.43 2.40 27.04
N MET A 723 50.70 3.42 27.48
CA MET A 723 50.62 3.83 28.88
C MET A 723 50.07 2.72 29.79
N TYR A 724 48.96 2.10 29.39
CA TYR A 724 48.36 1.00 30.16
C TYR A 724 49.23 -0.27 30.14
N ARG A 725 49.90 -0.58 29.03
CA ARG A 725 50.90 -1.67 28.97
C ARG A 725 52.06 -1.46 29.93
N LEU A 726 52.57 -0.24 30.07
CA LEU A 726 53.63 0.08 31.04
C LEU A 726 53.18 -0.17 32.49
N LEU A 727 51.94 0.15 32.80
CA LEU A 727 51.33 -0.08 34.11
C LEU A 727 50.90 -1.55 34.34
N GLN A 728 51.03 -2.42 33.34
CA GLN A 728 50.51 -3.80 33.35
C GLN A 728 48.99 -3.86 33.63
N LEU A 729 48.25 -2.85 33.14
CA LEU A 729 46.79 -2.75 33.26
C LEU A 729 46.13 -2.98 31.91
N GLN A 730 44.87 -3.41 31.93
CA GLN A 730 44.05 -3.42 30.71
C GLN A 730 43.60 -2.01 30.36
N SER A 731 43.53 -1.74 29.05
CA SER A 731 43.05 -0.47 28.54
C SER A 731 41.56 -0.25 28.90
N PRO A 732 41.13 1.00 29.17
CA PRO A 732 39.73 1.36 29.43
C PRO A 732 38.75 0.90 28.34
N ILE A 733 39.22 0.87 27.09
CA ILE A 733 38.46 0.39 25.94
C ILE A 733 39.09 -0.90 25.44
N GLN A 734 38.29 -1.97 25.47
CA GLN A 734 38.59 -3.26 24.87
C GLN A 734 37.78 -3.41 23.58
N TYR A 735 38.24 -4.27 22.68
CA TYR A 735 37.52 -4.56 21.44
C TYR A 735 37.65 -6.03 21.06
N SER A 736 36.52 -6.63 20.66
CA SER A 736 36.42 -8.03 20.22
C SER A 736 35.53 -8.13 18.99
N VAL A 737 35.68 -9.20 18.22
CA VAL A 737 34.75 -9.61 17.16
C VAL A 737 34.02 -10.91 17.50
N GLU A 738 34.32 -11.49 18.67
CA GLU A 738 33.72 -12.72 19.20
C GLU A 738 32.97 -12.38 20.49
N ILE A 739 31.63 -12.33 20.41
CA ILE A 739 30.77 -12.02 21.57
C ILE A 739 30.93 -13.07 22.67
N ASN A 740 31.10 -14.33 22.28
CA ASN A 740 31.23 -15.48 23.18
C ASN A 740 32.42 -15.35 24.14
N ASP A 741 33.47 -14.65 23.71
CA ASP A 741 34.72 -14.51 24.47
C ASP A 741 34.65 -13.40 25.52
N VAL A 742 33.65 -12.52 25.46
CA VAL A 742 33.58 -11.33 26.31
C VAL A 742 32.29 -11.23 27.12
N ILE A 743 31.18 -11.82 26.65
CA ILE A 743 29.84 -11.63 27.24
C ILE A 743 29.75 -12.03 28.73
N HIS A 744 30.52 -13.04 29.15
CA HIS A 744 30.56 -13.51 30.54
C HIS A 744 31.18 -12.49 31.51
N SER A 745 31.88 -11.48 31.00
CA SER A 745 32.51 -10.43 31.82
C SER A 745 31.68 -9.16 31.94
N LEU A 746 30.66 -8.99 31.09
CA LEU A 746 29.88 -7.76 30.97
C LEU A 746 28.81 -7.68 32.07
N ASP A 747 28.81 -6.60 32.84
CA ASP A 747 27.71 -6.25 33.74
C ASP A 747 26.50 -5.75 32.95
N MET A 748 26.76 -5.05 31.86
CA MET A 748 25.74 -4.36 31.09
C MET A 748 26.07 -4.42 29.59
N MET A 749 25.06 -4.39 28.74
CA MET A 749 25.25 -4.43 27.29
C MET A 749 24.19 -3.63 26.54
N ILE A 750 24.61 -2.94 25.47
CA ILE A 750 23.71 -2.46 24.41
C ILE A 750 23.92 -3.32 23.16
N THR A 751 22.84 -3.82 22.57
CA THR A 751 22.88 -4.50 21.27
C THR A 751 22.22 -3.62 20.20
N ALA A 752 23.00 -3.26 19.18
CA ALA A 752 22.58 -2.36 18.10
C ALA A 752 23.06 -2.88 16.75
N THR A 753 22.53 -4.04 16.35
CA THR A 753 22.91 -4.69 15.09
C THR A 753 21.78 -4.66 14.08
N SER A 754 22.14 -4.90 12.82
CA SER A 754 21.19 -5.12 11.72
C SER A 754 21.00 -6.61 11.41
N SER A 755 21.48 -7.50 12.29
CA SER A 755 21.37 -8.95 12.09
C SER A 755 19.93 -9.38 12.28
N MET A 756 19.50 -10.36 11.49
CA MET A 756 18.22 -11.05 11.66
C MET A 756 18.30 -12.20 12.68
N GLU A 757 19.50 -12.52 13.15
CA GLU A 757 19.76 -13.66 14.02
C GLU A 757 19.74 -13.25 15.50
N GLU A 758 19.34 -14.19 16.35
CA GLU A 758 19.60 -14.13 17.79
C GLU A 758 21.11 -14.34 18.00
N ILE A 759 21.80 -13.31 18.47
CA ILE A 759 23.27 -13.33 18.63
C ILE A 759 23.65 -13.67 20.08
N ILE A 760 22.77 -13.38 21.03
CA ILE A 760 23.09 -13.48 22.45
C ILE A 760 22.93 -14.93 22.94
N PRO A 761 24.02 -15.61 23.34
CA PRO A 761 23.95 -16.97 23.86
C PRO A 761 23.32 -17.00 25.26
N VAL A 762 22.38 -17.90 25.51
CA VAL A 762 21.62 -17.99 26.78
C VAL A 762 22.53 -18.36 27.96
N ASP A 763 23.49 -19.26 27.74
CA ASP A 763 24.31 -19.93 28.76
C ASP A 763 25.54 -19.13 29.23
N LYS A 764 25.93 -18.06 28.51
CA LYS A 764 27.17 -17.32 28.77
C LYS A 764 26.98 -15.93 29.37
N ILE A 765 25.75 -15.49 29.56
CA ILE A 765 25.46 -14.15 30.11
C ILE A 765 25.88 -14.12 31.59
N LYS A 766 26.57 -13.07 32.02
CA LYS A 766 26.94 -12.85 33.42
C LYS A 766 25.70 -12.81 34.32
N TYR A 767 25.81 -13.36 35.53
CA TYR A 767 24.73 -13.29 36.52
C TYR A 767 24.39 -11.84 36.87
N GLY A 768 23.10 -11.49 36.90
CA GLY A 768 22.66 -10.13 37.21
C GLY A 768 22.86 -9.11 36.08
N ALA A 769 23.21 -9.55 34.87
CA ALA A 769 23.52 -8.63 33.77
C ALA A 769 22.27 -7.88 33.26
N ILE A 770 22.49 -6.67 32.73
CA ILE A 770 21.45 -5.86 32.10
C ILE A 770 21.73 -5.75 30.60
N ILE A 771 20.79 -6.15 29.75
CA ILE A 771 20.92 -6.10 28.30
C ILE A 771 19.85 -5.17 27.72
N CYS A 772 20.26 -4.06 27.11
CA CYS A 772 19.42 -3.16 26.35
C CYS A 772 19.51 -3.50 24.85
N ASP A 773 18.46 -4.13 24.31
CA ASP A 773 18.37 -4.52 22.91
C ASP A 773 17.59 -3.47 22.11
N VAL A 774 18.26 -2.79 21.18
CA VAL A 774 17.65 -1.82 20.25
C VAL A 774 17.49 -2.38 18.84
N SER A 775 17.84 -3.66 18.63
CA SER A 775 17.91 -4.29 17.32
C SER A 775 16.51 -4.70 16.85
N ARG A 776 16.28 -4.64 15.53
CA ARG A 776 15.03 -5.09 14.89
C ARG A 776 15.35 -5.96 13.69
N PRO A 777 15.07 -7.28 13.74
CA PRO A 777 14.55 -8.05 14.89
C PRO A 777 15.48 -8.03 16.11
N ALA A 778 14.94 -8.41 17.28
CA ALA A 778 15.70 -8.50 18.52
C ALA A 778 16.85 -9.52 18.38
N ASN A 779 18.02 -9.20 18.92
CA ASN A 779 19.16 -10.11 18.96
C ASN A 779 19.23 -10.92 20.25
N VAL A 780 18.43 -10.57 21.27
CA VAL A 780 18.20 -11.38 22.46
C VAL A 780 17.00 -12.30 22.23
N GLY A 781 17.25 -13.60 22.16
CA GLY A 781 16.20 -14.61 21.93
C GLY A 781 15.22 -14.76 23.09
N SER A 782 14.03 -15.30 22.80
CA SER A 782 12.98 -15.52 23.82
C SER A 782 13.44 -16.42 24.97
N LEU A 783 14.29 -17.40 24.66
CA LEU A 783 14.87 -18.33 25.64
C LEU A 783 15.67 -17.62 26.74
N VAL A 784 16.29 -16.46 26.46
CA VAL A 784 16.97 -15.67 27.50
C VAL A 784 15.95 -15.16 28.51
N LYS A 785 14.85 -14.56 28.04
CA LYS A 785 13.77 -14.04 28.90
C LYS A 785 13.05 -15.16 29.67
N GLU A 786 12.96 -16.34 29.09
CA GLU A 786 12.34 -17.51 29.71
C GLU A 786 13.23 -18.15 30.78
N LEU A 787 14.51 -18.39 30.48
CA LEU A 787 15.41 -19.21 31.31
C LEU A 787 16.32 -18.40 32.25
N ARG A 788 16.63 -17.13 31.94
CA ARG A 788 17.57 -16.29 32.71
C ARG A 788 16.85 -15.19 33.47
N LYS A 789 16.13 -15.57 34.53
CA LYS A 789 15.42 -14.60 35.41
C LYS A 789 16.35 -13.66 36.17
N ASP A 790 17.63 -14.01 36.26
CA ASP A 790 18.70 -13.18 36.80
C ASP A 790 19.19 -12.09 35.82
N VAL A 791 18.80 -12.15 34.54
CA VAL A 791 19.22 -11.19 33.51
C VAL A 791 18.06 -10.27 33.17
N LEU A 792 18.27 -8.96 33.30
CA LEU A 792 17.28 -7.97 32.90
C LEU A 792 17.45 -7.65 31.41
N VAL A 793 16.49 -8.07 30.59
CA VAL A 793 16.45 -7.72 29.15
C VAL A 793 15.47 -6.57 28.94
N ILE A 794 15.98 -5.48 28.39
CA ILE A 794 15.28 -4.23 28.14
C ILE A 794 15.18 -4.03 26.65
N GLU A 795 13.99 -3.66 26.19
CA GLU A 795 13.79 -3.18 24.83
C GLU A 795 14.16 -1.70 24.77
N GLY A 796 15.32 -1.42 24.18
CA GLY A 796 15.77 -0.05 23.95
C GLY A 796 15.07 0.57 22.74
N GLY A 797 15.11 1.89 22.63
CA GLY A 797 14.51 2.58 21.50
C GLY A 797 12.99 2.75 21.61
N LEU A 798 12.42 2.70 22.81
CA LEU A 798 11.01 3.00 23.08
C LEU A 798 10.84 4.38 23.73
N VAL A 799 9.83 5.11 23.29
CA VAL A 799 9.53 6.47 23.74
C VAL A 799 8.10 6.52 24.25
N GLN A 800 7.93 7.10 25.43
CA GLN A 800 6.65 7.47 26.01
C GLN A 800 6.27 8.90 25.58
N TYR A 801 5.08 9.01 24.99
CA TYR A 801 4.46 10.25 24.58
C TYR A 801 3.69 10.91 25.73
N PRO A 802 3.50 12.24 25.68
CA PRO A 802 2.75 12.98 26.69
C PRO A 802 1.25 12.65 26.71
N GLU A 803 0.69 12.20 25.59
CA GLU A 803 -0.70 11.77 25.44
C GLU A 803 -0.74 10.31 24.99
N PRO A 804 -1.79 9.54 25.34
CA PRO A 804 -1.91 8.11 25.02
C PRO A 804 -2.32 7.88 23.56
N ILE A 805 -1.63 8.53 22.60
CA ILE A 805 -1.92 8.41 21.17
C ILE A 805 -1.53 7.02 20.63
N SER A 806 -2.24 6.55 19.60
CA SER A 806 -2.10 5.20 19.06
C SER A 806 -2.41 5.16 17.56
N PHE A 807 -1.57 4.49 16.76
CA PHE A 807 -1.79 4.33 15.32
C PHE A 807 -2.59 3.05 15.00
N GLY A 808 -3.69 2.80 15.70
CA GLY A 808 -4.46 1.57 15.54
C GLY A 808 -3.79 0.39 16.25
N GLN A 809 -3.41 -0.66 15.52
CA GLN A 809 -2.61 -1.79 16.06
C GLN A 809 -1.23 -1.36 16.62
N ASN A 810 -0.80 -0.13 16.32
CA ASN A 810 0.31 0.57 17.00
C ASN A 810 1.63 -0.23 17.07
N LEU A 811 1.92 -1.02 16.03
CA LEU A 811 3.12 -1.86 15.95
C LEU A 811 3.25 -2.87 17.11
N GLY A 812 2.14 -3.19 17.79
CA GLY A 812 2.11 -4.06 18.96
C GLY A 812 2.35 -3.37 20.31
N TYR A 813 2.58 -2.06 20.33
CA TYR A 813 2.81 -1.32 21.58
C TYR A 813 1.50 -0.74 22.14
N ARG A 814 1.43 -0.58 23.46
CA ARG A 814 0.29 0.10 24.10
C ARG A 814 0.20 1.59 23.72
N PRO A 815 -1.00 2.19 23.77
CA PRO A 815 -1.17 3.62 23.47
C PRO A 815 -0.24 4.53 24.28
N GLY A 816 0.34 5.52 23.61
CA GLY A 816 1.33 6.44 24.18
C GLY A 816 2.76 5.93 24.15
N ILE A 817 3.03 4.69 23.72
CA ILE A 817 4.39 4.18 23.55
C ILE A 817 4.62 3.82 22.09
N ASN A 818 5.79 4.21 21.57
CA ASN A 818 6.19 3.90 20.20
C ASN A 818 7.71 3.91 20.03
N LEU A 819 8.15 3.44 18.84
CA LEU A 819 9.56 3.38 18.47
C LEU A 819 10.20 4.77 18.41
N ALA A 820 11.43 4.89 18.89
CA ALA A 820 12.23 6.10 18.88
C ALA A 820 12.39 6.67 17.46
N CYS A 821 12.46 5.83 16.42
CA CYS A 821 12.57 6.30 15.06
C CYS A 821 11.30 7.00 14.53
N LEU A 822 10.12 6.51 14.90
CA LEU A 822 8.86 7.18 14.60
C LEU A 822 8.74 8.48 15.41
N SER A 823 9.08 8.40 16.70
CA SER A 823 9.08 9.53 17.64
C SER A 823 9.98 10.68 17.22
N GLU A 824 11.19 10.41 16.72
CA GLU A 824 12.08 11.45 16.18
C GLU A 824 11.46 12.15 14.97
N THR A 825 10.80 11.38 14.09
CA THR A 825 10.12 11.93 12.91
C THR A 825 9.02 12.89 13.33
N MET A 826 8.22 12.53 14.34
CA MET A 826 7.18 13.40 14.91
C MET A 826 7.77 14.67 15.56
N LEU A 827 8.87 14.54 16.31
CA LEU A 827 9.54 15.69 16.93
C LEU A 827 10.03 16.70 15.89
N LEU A 828 10.61 16.22 14.78
CA LEU A 828 11.06 17.10 13.69
C LEU A 828 9.90 17.84 13.02
N ALA A 829 8.75 17.16 12.82
CA ALA A 829 7.55 17.82 12.32
C ALA A 829 7.02 18.87 13.30
N LEU A 830 6.97 18.55 14.61
CA LEU A 830 6.52 19.48 15.64
C LEU A 830 7.38 20.75 15.73
N GLU A 831 8.68 20.64 15.44
CA GLU A 831 9.62 21.77 15.36
C GLU A 831 9.66 22.44 13.98
N ASN A 832 8.92 21.93 12.99
CA ASN A 832 8.98 22.34 11.59
C ASN A 832 10.42 22.33 11.04
N ASP A 833 11.25 21.38 11.48
CA ASP A 833 12.65 21.32 11.11
C ASP A 833 12.79 20.78 9.69
N LYS A 834 13.47 21.55 8.83
CA LYS A 834 13.71 21.21 7.42
C LYS A 834 15.07 20.53 7.20
N LYS A 835 15.84 20.29 8.27
CA LYS A 835 17.11 19.55 8.22
C LYS A 835 16.85 18.05 8.21
N SER A 836 17.71 17.30 7.49
CA SER A 836 17.72 15.83 7.54
C SER A 836 18.71 15.30 8.59
N TYR A 837 18.36 14.20 9.25
CA TYR A 837 19.09 13.65 10.39
C TYR A 837 19.53 12.19 10.19
N GLY A 838 20.77 11.89 10.57
CA GLY A 838 21.35 10.53 10.47
C GLY A 838 21.66 10.07 9.05
N ILE A 839 21.64 10.97 8.06
CA ILE A 839 21.79 10.61 6.65
C ILE A 839 23.21 10.12 6.33
N GLY A 840 23.31 9.00 5.63
CA GLY A 840 24.61 8.37 5.35
C GLY A 840 25.25 7.71 6.57
N GLY A 841 24.49 7.50 7.66
CA GLY A 841 25.03 7.04 8.94
C GLY A 841 25.85 8.08 9.69
N ARG A 842 25.83 9.34 9.25
CA ARG A 842 26.51 10.46 9.91
C ARG A 842 25.60 11.05 10.98
N ILE A 843 26.01 10.89 12.23
CA ILE A 843 25.33 11.45 13.41
C ILE A 843 26.37 12.27 14.17
N THR A 844 26.14 13.56 14.37
CA THR A 844 27.02 14.41 15.19
C THR A 844 26.57 14.40 16.65
N MET A 845 27.43 14.84 17.57
CA MET A 845 27.01 15.04 18.96
C MET A 845 26.01 16.20 19.08
N ASP A 846 26.16 17.25 18.27
CA ASP A 846 25.22 18.38 18.22
C ASP A 846 23.82 17.93 17.79
N ASP A 847 23.72 17.00 16.84
CA ASP A 847 22.43 16.40 16.45
C ASP A 847 21.79 15.67 17.64
N ILE A 848 22.58 14.88 18.39
CA ILE A 848 22.12 14.18 19.60
C ILE A 848 21.63 15.16 20.65
N TYR A 849 22.41 16.19 20.97
CA TYR A 849 22.01 17.19 21.96
C TYR A 849 20.77 17.99 21.53
N TYR A 850 20.66 18.32 20.24
CA TYR A 850 19.49 19.01 19.70
C TYR A 850 18.23 18.14 19.81
N ILE A 851 18.28 16.89 19.34
CA ILE A 851 17.15 15.95 19.43
C ILE A 851 16.76 15.69 20.89
N GLN A 852 17.73 15.55 21.79
CA GLN A 852 17.46 15.39 23.23
C GLN A 852 16.77 16.63 23.81
N LYS A 853 17.18 17.84 23.40
CA LYS A 853 16.57 19.11 23.84
C LYS A 853 15.12 19.21 23.39
N ILE A 854 14.81 18.93 22.12
CA ILE A 854 13.43 19.01 21.61
C ILE A 854 12.56 17.88 22.18
N ALA A 855 13.11 16.67 22.39
CA ALA A 855 12.39 15.59 23.05
C ALA A 855 11.97 16.00 24.47
N LYS A 856 12.88 16.60 25.25
CA LYS A 856 12.57 17.15 26.58
C LYS A 856 11.52 18.27 26.51
N LYS A 857 11.65 19.21 25.56
CA LYS A 857 10.67 20.30 25.35
C LYS A 857 9.27 19.75 25.11
N HIS A 858 9.14 18.75 24.23
CA HIS A 858 7.87 18.14 23.86
C HIS A 858 7.41 17.02 24.81
N GLN A 859 8.18 16.73 25.87
CA GLN A 859 7.93 15.68 26.86
C GLN A 859 7.89 14.25 26.29
N PHE A 860 8.66 14.00 25.24
CA PHE A 860 8.93 12.66 24.73
C PHE A 860 10.02 12.06 25.62
N LYS A 861 9.66 11.07 26.44
CA LYS A 861 10.53 10.50 27.47
C LYS A 861 10.86 9.06 27.16
N LEU A 862 11.89 8.51 27.82
CA LEU A 862 12.11 7.07 27.84
C LEU A 862 10.84 6.36 28.35
N ALA A 863 10.41 5.31 27.65
CA ALA A 863 9.30 4.47 28.11
C ALA A 863 9.69 3.67 29.35
N GLU A 864 8.80 3.58 30.33
CA GLU A 864 9.01 2.71 31.48
C GLU A 864 9.06 1.25 31.02
N THR A 865 10.11 0.56 31.45
CA THR A 865 10.33 -0.84 31.16
C THR A 865 9.34 -1.70 31.95
N GLU A 866 8.39 -2.31 31.24
CA GLU A 866 7.49 -3.31 31.81
C GLU A 866 8.31 -4.49 32.37
N GLY A 867 8.06 -4.87 33.63
CA GLY A 867 8.74 -5.98 34.31
C GLY A 867 9.90 -5.59 35.25
N LEU A 868 10.22 -4.31 35.41
CA LEU A 868 11.22 -3.87 36.40
C LEU A 868 10.80 -4.15 37.86
N ASP A 869 9.50 -4.04 38.16
CA ASP A 869 8.95 -4.18 39.52
C ASP A 869 8.71 -5.66 39.94
N ASP A 870 8.53 -6.58 38.98
CA ASP A 870 8.23 -7.99 39.26
C ASP A 870 9.45 -8.93 39.26
N GLN A 871 10.64 -8.44 38.90
CA GLN A 871 11.89 -9.22 38.91
C GLN A 871 12.76 -8.87 40.11
N HIS A 872 12.39 -9.35 41.30
CA HIS A 872 13.36 -9.46 42.39
C HIS A 872 14.43 -10.48 41.97
N LEU A 873 15.68 -10.01 41.83
CA LEU A 873 16.84 -10.88 41.67
C LEU A 873 16.93 -11.70 42.96
N GLU A 874 16.49 -12.97 42.92
CA GLU A 874 16.72 -13.89 44.03
C GLU A 874 18.22 -13.98 44.29
N SER A 875 18.63 -13.92 45.57
CA SER A 875 20.05 -13.96 45.93
C SER A 875 20.64 -15.35 45.66
N PRO A 876 21.96 -15.47 45.40
CA PRO A 876 22.60 -16.75 45.01
C PRO A 876 22.63 -17.84 46.10
N GLU A 877 22.01 -17.64 47.26
CA GLU A 877 22.21 -18.49 48.44
C GLU A 877 21.20 -19.64 48.59
N MET A 878 20.30 -19.89 47.64
CA MET A 878 19.35 -21.01 47.74
C MET A 878 19.13 -21.77 46.42
N VAL A 879 20.17 -22.36 45.83
CA VAL A 879 19.99 -23.55 44.98
C VAL A 879 21.20 -24.49 45.12
N ILE A 880 21.23 -25.27 46.21
CA ILE A 880 21.90 -26.57 46.25
C ILE A 880 20.86 -27.57 46.78
N GLU A 881 20.75 -28.72 46.10
CA GLU A 881 19.74 -29.79 46.21
C GLU A 881 18.46 -29.47 45.41
N VAL A 882 18.20 -30.07 44.25
CA VAL A 882 17.95 -31.51 43.95
C VAL A 882 18.20 -31.80 42.47
#